data_AF-A0A9N9C5S4-F1
#
_entry.id   AF-A0A9N9C5S4-F1
#
_cell.length_a   1.000
_cell.length_b   1.000
_cell.length_c   1.000
_cell.angle_alpha   90.00
_cell.angle_beta   90.00
_cell.angle_gamma   90.00
#
_symmetry.space_group_name_H-M   'P 1'
#
loop_
_entity.id
_entity.type
_entity.pdbx_description
1 polymer ?
#
loop_
_entity_poly.entity_id
_entity_poly.type
_entity_poly.pdbx_seq_one_letter_code
_entity_poly.pdbx_strand_id
1 'polypeptide(L)'
;MNVPGYLKISDLLRQNEVKEKGKGKSNTADLATLLLKHANKVQEEWKTNLSNFKEILQKSRSIQNEFRDDELLEDEYGSDLIYNNLPSTYYYDDYSDSDSGTHDEDLDFDLDKNVSYDKEWLLGQCRLHIASFCDADGAITPERLCTSIFTLLRSDMGDDDIQTELVDLIGFDNLNFVTTLVTKRLTILENIISKSLLVETPPEKDLNSANILGFSADKLRAIREQALRTFTPSENYKHVFAHTNHVLSVFGTTYSLPVGTIRKDFDDHEEIIIPITRRAPQIENERLIHLNETDNLCRGSFKASYKTLNRVQSLVYPVAYKKNENLLICAPTGAGKTDIAILTILRTIKCYCFPDPLVQQVPQEFIIYRDDFKIVYIVPMKALAAEIVKNLGDRLKWLDVQVRELTGNMLLTKSEILNTQIIVTTPEIWDVITRKSIGDVELSQKVRLLIIDEIHLLLEDRGAVLESLVARTRRQIESSQKMIRIVGLSATLPNYIDVARFLGVDLKNGAEGLFYFDGGFRTVPLEQHFIGVKGKPGSIISNNNLNIICWKKVLDLVREKHQVMIFVHSHKDTVKTAKVLHEFAYEYGCSDLFDVSTLGGYNLRKRDVMKSRNKELKELFEYGLGIHHAGMLRSDRSMTERLFSEGFIRVLCCTATLAWDVNLLAYAVIIKETQVYDSQKGRFDDLSTLDVMQIFDRAGCPKYETHSVGYILTINDKLSHYVSAMIHHHPIESKFIDKMVDNLNAEISLGTVTNVDEGVRWLGYTYLFVRMKKNPLVYGINYSEREDDPELGKQRRKLIVNAAKTLHKIGMI
;
A
#
# COMPACT_ATOMS: atom_id res chain seq x y z
N MET A 1 -28.61 -16.61 -22.26
CA MET A 1 -30.02 -16.48 -22.69
C MET A 1 -30.40 -15.00 -22.63
N ASN A 2 -30.69 -14.40 -23.78
CA ASN A 2 -31.19 -13.02 -23.90
C ASN A 2 -32.62 -12.93 -23.33
N VAL A 3 -32.91 -11.91 -22.51
CA VAL A 3 -34.23 -11.68 -21.91
C VAL A 3 -34.93 -10.51 -22.63
N PRO A 4 -35.91 -10.73 -23.52
CA PRO A 4 -36.65 -9.67 -24.19
C PRO A 4 -37.96 -9.39 -23.43
N GLY A 5 -37.91 -8.56 -22.38
CA GLY A 5 -39.09 -8.31 -21.52
C GLY A 5 -39.43 -6.84 -21.25
N TYR A 6 -38.46 -5.93 -21.28
CA TYR A 6 -38.67 -4.57 -20.74
C TYR A 6 -39.20 -3.53 -21.75
N LEU A 7 -39.12 -3.78 -23.06
CA LEU A 7 -39.47 -2.80 -24.08
C LEU A 7 -40.97 -2.74 -24.46
N LYS A 8 -41.79 -3.71 -24.06
CA LYS A 8 -43.22 -3.76 -24.48
C LYS A 8 -44.19 -3.02 -23.56
N ILE A 9 -43.81 -2.71 -22.31
CA ILE A 9 -44.73 -2.16 -21.30
C ILE A 9 -44.93 -0.64 -21.48
N SER A 10 -43.87 0.10 -21.84
CA SER A 10 -43.96 1.54 -22.11
C SER A 10 -44.80 1.86 -23.35
N ASP A 11 -44.73 1.01 -24.38
CA ASP A 11 -45.40 1.26 -25.65
C ASP A 11 -46.90 0.92 -25.60
N LEU A 12 -47.30 -0.07 -24.80
CA LEU A 12 -48.70 -0.40 -24.54
C LEU A 12 -49.40 0.64 -23.65
N LEU A 13 -48.69 1.23 -22.69
CA LEU A 13 -49.22 2.33 -21.87
C LEU A 13 -49.47 3.60 -22.70
N ARG A 14 -48.57 3.92 -23.64
CA ARG A 14 -48.76 5.04 -24.59
C ARG A 14 -49.93 4.83 -25.55
N GLN A 15 -50.17 3.61 -26.03
CA GLN A 15 -51.27 3.34 -26.95
C GLN A 15 -52.66 3.40 -26.27
N ASN A 16 -52.74 3.09 -24.99
CA ASN A 16 -54.01 3.13 -24.24
C ASN A 16 -54.36 4.52 -23.71
N GLU A 17 -53.38 5.35 -23.31
CA GLU A 17 -53.62 6.76 -22.95
C GLU A 17 -54.18 7.59 -24.12
N VAL A 18 -53.84 7.22 -25.35
CA VAL A 18 -54.33 7.90 -26.56
C VAL A 18 -55.79 7.53 -26.87
N LYS A 19 -56.26 6.35 -26.45
CA LYS A 19 -57.65 5.92 -26.70
C LYS A 19 -58.66 6.45 -25.67
N GLU A 20 -58.25 6.72 -24.43
CA GLU A 20 -59.17 7.23 -23.40
C GLU A 20 -59.34 8.75 -23.37
N LYS A 21 -58.44 9.53 -23.99
CA LYS A 21 -58.61 10.99 -24.13
C LYS A 21 -59.77 11.41 -25.06
N GLY A 22 -60.44 10.44 -25.72
CA GLY A 22 -61.55 10.69 -26.65
C GLY A 22 -62.97 10.52 -26.10
N LYS A 23 -63.18 10.08 -24.84
CA LYS A 23 -64.52 9.96 -24.27
C LYS A 23 -64.56 10.52 -22.85
N GLY A 24 -65.30 11.62 -22.69
CA GLY A 24 -65.47 12.30 -21.41
C GLY A 24 -66.13 11.41 -20.35
N LYS A 25 -65.58 11.50 -19.13
CA LYS A 25 -66.13 11.05 -17.84
C LYS A 25 -66.59 9.58 -17.75
N SER A 26 -65.74 8.72 -17.18
CA SER A 26 -66.22 7.60 -16.33
C SER A 26 -65.15 7.05 -15.37
N ASN A 27 -65.49 7.05 -14.07
CA ASN A 27 -65.09 6.17 -12.97
C ASN A 27 -63.64 5.64 -12.87
N THR A 28 -62.87 6.24 -11.95
CA THR A 28 -61.60 5.75 -11.41
C THR A 28 -61.66 4.34 -10.79
N ALA A 29 -62.86 3.84 -10.45
CA ALA A 29 -63.07 2.49 -9.94
C ALA A 29 -62.83 1.40 -11.01
N ASP A 30 -63.13 1.65 -12.28
CA ASP A 30 -62.98 0.63 -13.34
C ASP A 30 -61.51 0.42 -13.73
N LEU A 31 -60.71 1.49 -13.71
CA LEU A 31 -59.28 1.46 -14.01
C LEU A 31 -58.47 0.72 -12.93
N ALA A 32 -58.82 0.93 -11.65
CA ALA A 32 -58.23 0.18 -10.53
C ALA A 32 -58.56 -1.31 -10.60
N THR A 33 -59.79 -1.65 -10.99
CA THR A 33 -60.23 -3.04 -11.14
C THR A 33 -59.53 -3.73 -12.32
N LEU A 34 -59.30 -3.02 -13.42
CA LEU A 34 -58.58 -3.53 -14.59
C LEU A 34 -57.09 -3.78 -14.29
N LEU A 35 -56.46 -2.87 -13.53
CA LEU A 35 -55.08 -2.99 -13.06
C LEU A 35 -54.91 -4.15 -12.08
N LEU A 36 -55.84 -4.34 -11.15
CA LEU A 36 -55.82 -5.49 -10.23
C LEU A 36 -55.95 -6.82 -10.98
N LYS A 37 -56.80 -6.86 -12.00
CA LYS A 37 -57.01 -8.06 -12.83
C LYS A 37 -55.77 -8.39 -13.66
N HIS A 38 -55.05 -7.39 -14.15
CA HIS A 38 -53.76 -7.58 -14.84
C HIS A 38 -52.63 -7.98 -13.88
N ALA A 39 -52.55 -7.39 -12.69
CA ALA A 39 -51.56 -7.77 -11.68
C ALA A 39 -51.74 -9.24 -11.26
N ASN A 40 -52.97 -9.69 -11.05
CA ASN A 40 -53.27 -11.09 -10.74
C ASN A 40 -52.89 -12.04 -11.89
N LYS A 41 -53.09 -11.63 -13.15
CA LYS A 41 -52.69 -12.42 -14.32
C LYS A 41 -51.16 -12.56 -14.44
N VAL A 42 -50.42 -11.49 -14.20
CA VAL A 42 -48.94 -11.52 -14.18
C VAL A 42 -48.43 -12.38 -13.02
N GLN A 43 -49.10 -12.34 -11.87
CA GLN A 43 -48.75 -13.16 -10.71
C GLN A 43 -49.03 -14.65 -10.95
N GLU A 44 -50.10 -14.99 -11.67
CA GLU A 44 -50.38 -16.35 -12.15
C GLU A 44 -49.30 -16.83 -13.12
N GLU A 45 -48.95 -16.04 -14.14
CA GLU A 45 -47.88 -16.38 -15.10
C GLU A 45 -46.52 -16.57 -14.41
N TRP A 46 -46.23 -15.78 -13.37
CA TRP A 46 -45.03 -15.97 -12.54
C TRP A 46 -45.06 -17.27 -11.75
N LYS A 47 -46.21 -17.66 -11.18
CA LYS A 47 -46.34 -18.94 -10.47
C LYS A 47 -46.15 -20.12 -11.41
N THR A 48 -46.68 -20.06 -12.62
CA THR A 48 -46.52 -21.11 -13.65
C THR A 48 -45.07 -21.22 -14.12
N ASN A 49 -44.37 -20.09 -14.27
CA ASN A 49 -42.95 -20.10 -14.61
C ASN A 49 -42.09 -20.65 -13.46
N LEU A 50 -42.46 -20.35 -12.21
CA LEU A 50 -41.77 -20.87 -11.03
C LEU A 50 -41.99 -22.39 -10.86
N SER A 51 -43.19 -22.90 -11.18
CA SER A 51 -43.46 -24.34 -11.16
C SER A 51 -42.68 -25.07 -12.26
N ASN A 52 -42.63 -24.52 -13.48
CA ASN A 52 -41.82 -25.08 -14.56
C ASN A 52 -40.33 -25.07 -14.20
N PHE A 53 -39.84 -24.02 -13.54
CA PHE A 53 -38.45 -23.95 -13.08
C PHE A 53 -38.14 -24.99 -11.98
N LYS A 54 -39.09 -25.25 -11.08
CA LYS A 54 -38.98 -26.32 -10.07
C LYS A 54 -38.98 -27.71 -10.70
N GLU A 55 -39.79 -27.93 -11.74
CA GLU A 55 -39.82 -29.19 -12.51
C GLU A 55 -38.49 -29.44 -13.23
N ILE A 56 -37.89 -28.39 -13.81
CA ILE A 56 -36.56 -28.45 -14.44
C ILE A 56 -35.47 -28.77 -13.40
N LEU A 57 -35.55 -28.20 -12.19
CA LEU A 57 -34.64 -28.51 -11.08
C LEU A 57 -34.83 -29.92 -10.51
N GLN A 58 -36.05 -30.46 -10.54
CA GLN A 58 -36.30 -31.86 -10.17
C GLN A 58 -35.76 -32.82 -11.24
N LYS A 59 -35.86 -32.47 -12.53
CA LYS A 59 -35.24 -33.21 -13.63
C LYS A 59 -33.71 -33.19 -13.57
N SER A 60 -33.09 -32.07 -13.17
CA SER A 60 -31.64 -32.03 -13.00
C SER A 60 -31.14 -32.81 -11.78
N ARG A 61 -31.94 -32.87 -10.70
CA ARG A 61 -31.63 -33.71 -9.52
C ARG A 61 -31.83 -35.20 -9.75
N SER A 62 -32.73 -35.62 -10.63
CA SER A 62 -32.88 -37.03 -11.02
C SER A 62 -31.73 -37.49 -11.89
N ILE A 63 -31.22 -36.64 -12.79
CA ILE A 63 -30.00 -36.91 -13.58
C ILE A 63 -28.75 -37.01 -12.69
N GLN A 64 -28.68 -36.31 -11.55
CA GLN A 64 -27.56 -36.46 -10.61
C GLN A 64 -27.65 -37.70 -9.71
N ASN A 65 -28.83 -38.30 -9.55
CA ASN A 65 -29.02 -39.50 -8.72
C ASN A 65 -28.90 -40.81 -9.53
N GLU A 66 -28.93 -40.77 -10.87
CA GLU A 66 -28.58 -41.92 -11.73
C GLU A 66 -27.07 -42.16 -11.85
N PHE A 67 -26.23 -41.27 -11.30
CA PHE A 67 -24.76 -41.38 -11.31
C PHE A 67 -24.16 -41.76 -9.95
N ARG A 68 -24.96 -42.32 -9.03
CA ARG A 68 -24.54 -42.51 -7.64
C ARG A 68 -24.85 -43.87 -7.02
N ASP A 69 -25.03 -44.89 -7.84
CA ASP A 69 -25.01 -46.29 -7.42
C ASP A 69 -24.05 -47.05 -8.36
N ASP A 70 -22.80 -47.23 -7.91
CA ASP A 70 -22.00 -48.44 -8.15
C ASP A 70 -20.71 -48.34 -7.30
N GLU A 71 -20.64 -49.22 -6.31
CA GLU A 71 -19.55 -49.39 -5.36
C GLU A 71 -18.76 -50.66 -5.75
N LEU A 72 -17.42 -50.59 -5.62
CA LEU A 72 -16.45 -51.69 -5.45
C LEU A 72 -16.12 -52.56 -6.68
N LEU A 73 -14.87 -52.48 -7.17
CA LEU A 73 -13.84 -53.53 -7.04
C LEU A 73 -12.53 -53.19 -7.80
N GLU A 74 -11.49 -53.81 -7.27
CA GLU A 74 -10.05 -53.91 -7.55
C GLU A 74 -9.51 -53.94 -9.00
N ASP A 75 -8.25 -53.49 -9.08
CA ASP A 75 -7.11 -53.99 -9.86
C ASP A 75 -6.92 -53.75 -11.37
N GLU A 76 -5.71 -53.25 -11.64
CA GLU A 76 -4.76 -53.64 -12.70
C GLU A 76 -4.91 -53.20 -14.19
N TYR A 77 -3.77 -52.70 -14.70
CA TYR A 77 -3.27 -52.57 -16.08
C TYR A 77 -4.02 -51.78 -17.16
N GLY A 78 -3.27 -50.86 -17.79
CA GLY A 78 -2.95 -51.01 -19.21
C GLY A 78 -3.76 -50.26 -20.27
N SER A 79 -3.01 -49.43 -21.02
CA SER A 79 -3.03 -49.27 -22.48
C SER A 79 -4.28 -48.75 -23.21
N ASP A 80 -4.05 -47.58 -23.82
CA ASP A 80 -4.12 -47.33 -25.26
C ASP A 80 -5.38 -46.81 -25.96
N LEU A 81 -5.09 -45.75 -26.74
CA LEU A 81 -5.70 -45.31 -28.01
C LEU A 81 -7.09 -44.65 -27.93
N ILE A 82 -7.52 -43.69 -28.75
CA ILE A 82 -6.94 -42.63 -29.59
C ILE A 82 -8.18 -41.95 -30.24
N TYR A 83 -8.16 -40.62 -30.34
CA TYR A 83 -8.82 -39.77 -31.35
C TYR A 83 -10.33 -39.40 -31.32
N ASN A 84 -10.49 -38.09 -31.57
CA ASN A 84 -11.52 -37.39 -32.35
C ASN A 84 -12.82 -36.95 -31.67
N ASN A 85 -12.95 -35.64 -31.45
CA ASN A 85 -13.58 -34.73 -32.43
C ASN A 85 -13.86 -33.35 -31.81
N LEU A 86 -13.41 -32.29 -32.48
CA LEU A 86 -14.23 -31.08 -32.62
C LEU A 86 -14.09 -30.50 -34.03
N PRO A 87 -15.18 -29.96 -34.63
CA PRO A 87 -15.32 -29.81 -36.06
C PRO A 87 -15.05 -28.39 -36.56
N SER A 88 -14.75 -28.34 -37.85
CA SER A 88 -14.64 -27.16 -38.72
C SER A 88 -16.00 -26.56 -39.09
N THR A 89 -15.98 -25.39 -39.75
CA THR A 89 -16.82 -24.90 -40.88
C THR A 89 -16.67 -23.34 -40.96
N TYR A 90 -16.54 -22.62 -42.08
CA TYR A 90 -16.56 -22.88 -43.54
C TYR A 90 -16.19 -21.59 -44.36
N TYR A 91 -15.94 -21.79 -45.67
CA TYR A 91 -16.03 -20.89 -46.87
C TYR A 91 -14.97 -19.77 -47.14
N TYR A 92 -14.50 -19.48 -48.38
CA TYR A 92 -14.88 -19.79 -49.79
C TYR A 92 -13.65 -19.81 -50.73
N ASP A 93 -13.76 -20.53 -51.86
CA ASP A 93 -12.80 -20.81 -52.96
C ASP A 93 -12.75 -19.76 -54.11
N ASP A 94 -11.82 -20.03 -55.07
CA ASP A 94 -11.83 -19.77 -56.53
C ASP A 94 -11.10 -18.50 -57.08
N TYR A 95 -10.33 -18.46 -58.19
CA TYR A 95 -10.05 -19.31 -59.37
C TYR A 95 -8.64 -19.05 -59.97
N SER A 96 -8.24 -19.97 -60.86
CA SER A 96 -7.10 -20.13 -61.80
C SER A 96 -6.68 -18.94 -62.70
N ASP A 97 -5.42 -18.88 -63.18
CA ASP A 97 -5.01 -19.49 -64.47
C ASP A 97 -3.51 -19.32 -64.86
N SER A 98 -3.08 -20.26 -65.70
CA SER A 98 -1.85 -20.56 -66.47
C SER A 98 -1.27 -19.39 -67.34
N ASP A 99 -0.10 -19.35 -68.00
CA ASP A 99 0.86 -20.35 -68.52
C ASP A 99 2.15 -19.65 -69.07
N SER A 100 3.22 -20.42 -69.32
CA SER A 100 4.41 -20.19 -70.19
C SER A 100 5.49 -19.14 -69.78
N GLY A 101 6.81 -19.32 -69.91
CA GLY A 101 7.63 -20.36 -70.54
C GLY A 101 8.95 -19.75 -71.08
N THR A 102 10.05 -19.99 -70.34
CA THR A 102 11.49 -20.04 -70.72
C THR A 102 12.23 -18.82 -71.33
N HIS A 103 13.28 -18.37 -70.62
CA HIS A 103 14.64 -18.22 -71.16
C HIS A 103 15.68 -18.26 -70.03
N ASP A 104 16.61 -19.21 -70.13
CA ASP A 104 17.79 -19.37 -69.27
C ASP A 104 18.80 -18.24 -69.52
N GLU A 105 19.36 -17.69 -68.44
CA GLU A 105 20.76 -17.26 -68.33
C GLU A 105 21.12 -17.16 -66.85
N ASP A 106 22.01 -18.03 -66.40
CA ASP A 106 22.54 -18.10 -65.03
C ASP A 106 23.29 -16.82 -64.65
N LEU A 107 22.71 -16.04 -63.73
CA LEU A 107 23.38 -14.99 -62.98
C LEU A 107 22.88 -15.02 -61.53
N ASP A 108 23.83 -15.25 -60.61
CA ASP A 108 23.70 -15.30 -59.15
C ASP A 108 22.50 -14.53 -58.55
N PHE A 109 21.67 -15.23 -57.77
CA PHE A 109 20.82 -14.58 -56.76
C PHE A 109 20.70 -15.42 -55.48
N ASP A 110 21.34 -14.91 -54.43
CA ASP A 110 21.14 -15.25 -53.01
C ASP A 110 19.65 -15.40 -52.63
N LEU A 111 19.25 -16.59 -52.21
CA LEU A 111 17.93 -16.86 -51.61
C LEU A 111 18.10 -17.44 -50.21
N ASP A 112 18.50 -16.60 -49.24
CA ASP A 112 18.44 -16.96 -47.81
C ASP A 112 18.17 -15.75 -46.92
N LYS A 113 17.12 -14.97 -47.22
CA LYS A 113 16.85 -13.68 -46.56
C LYS A 113 15.63 -13.57 -45.64
N ASN A 114 14.91 -14.65 -45.32
CA ASN A 114 13.70 -14.52 -44.48
C ASN A 114 13.51 -15.54 -43.35
N VAL A 115 14.56 -16.21 -42.87
CA VAL A 115 14.48 -17.02 -41.64
C VAL A 115 15.07 -16.22 -40.47
N SER A 116 14.23 -15.77 -39.52
CA SER A 116 14.72 -15.18 -38.27
C SER A 116 15.13 -16.29 -37.30
N TYR A 117 16.42 -16.34 -36.97
CA TYR A 117 16.99 -17.30 -36.05
C TYR A 117 16.72 -16.89 -34.59
N ASP A 118 15.49 -17.11 -34.13
CA ASP A 118 15.00 -16.74 -32.80
C ASP A 118 14.93 -17.92 -31.81
N LYS A 119 14.68 -17.64 -30.52
CA LYS A 119 14.46 -18.67 -29.48
C LYS A 119 13.39 -19.68 -29.86
N GLU A 120 12.29 -19.23 -30.47
CA GLU A 120 11.22 -20.11 -30.95
C GLU A 120 11.65 -21.00 -32.11
N TRP A 121 12.52 -20.49 -33.00
CA TRP A 121 13.12 -21.30 -34.06
C TRP A 121 14.02 -22.40 -33.46
N LEU A 122 14.90 -22.05 -32.54
CA LEU A 122 15.81 -23.01 -31.88
C LEU A 122 15.02 -24.09 -31.11
N LEU A 123 13.99 -23.68 -30.38
CA LEU A 123 13.12 -24.59 -29.63
C LEU A 123 12.27 -25.47 -30.57
N GLY A 124 11.83 -24.91 -31.71
CA GLY A 124 11.19 -25.66 -32.79
C GLY A 124 12.09 -26.73 -33.39
N GLN A 125 13.35 -26.41 -33.68
CA GLN A 125 14.34 -27.38 -34.16
C GLN A 125 14.67 -28.45 -33.11
N CYS A 126 14.80 -28.07 -31.83
CA CYS A 126 15.00 -29.04 -30.74
C CYS A 126 13.79 -29.99 -30.58
N ARG A 127 12.56 -29.49 -30.78
CA ARG A 127 11.35 -30.33 -30.78
C ARG A 127 11.34 -31.30 -31.95
N LEU A 128 11.69 -30.85 -33.16
CA LEU A 128 11.78 -31.71 -34.34
C LEU A 128 12.85 -32.79 -34.17
N HIS A 129 14.00 -32.43 -33.59
CA HIS A 129 15.08 -33.38 -33.31
C HIS A 129 14.65 -34.48 -32.32
N ILE A 130 14.02 -34.10 -31.20
CA ILE A 130 13.51 -35.07 -30.21
C ILE A 130 12.39 -35.92 -30.82
N ALA A 131 11.50 -35.33 -31.63
CA ALA A 131 10.40 -36.07 -32.26
C ALA A 131 10.83 -37.05 -33.36
N SER A 132 12.02 -36.87 -33.95
CA SER A 132 12.52 -37.73 -35.02
C SER A 132 13.46 -38.84 -34.55
N PHE A 133 14.09 -38.69 -33.37
CA PHE A 133 15.15 -39.61 -32.93
C PHE A 133 15.03 -40.10 -31.47
N CYS A 134 14.12 -39.57 -30.64
CA CYS A 134 13.93 -40.04 -29.26
C CYS A 134 12.61 -40.80 -29.11
N ASP A 135 12.65 -42.14 -29.21
CA ASP A 135 11.53 -42.99 -28.80
C ASP A 135 11.40 -43.00 -27.26
N ALA A 136 10.27 -42.46 -26.80
CA ALA A 136 9.48 -42.74 -25.59
C ALA A 136 10.12 -42.98 -24.19
N ASP A 137 11.44 -42.93 -23.96
CA ASP A 137 12.02 -43.06 -22.62
C ASP A 137 12.88 -41.84 -22.24
N GLY A 138 12.42 -41.14 -21.20
CA GLY A 138 12.80 -39.77 -20.89
C GLY A 138 14.19 -39.58 -20.28
N ALA A 139 14.80 -38.45 -20.63
CA ALA A 139 15.72 -37.71 -19.76
C ALA A 139 15.87 -36.23 -20.13
N ILE A 140 15.65 -35.84 -21.39
CA ILE A 140 15.94 -34.48 -21.87
C ILE A 140 14.67 -33.86 -22.46
N THR A 141 14.15 -32.82 -21.80
CA THR A 141 13.06 -32.00 -22.36
C THR A 141 13.63 -31.07 -23.46
N PRO A 142 12.84 -30.71 -24.50
CA PRO A 142 13.28 -29.79 -25.56
C PRO A 142 13.80 -28.45 -25.03
N GLU A 143 13.26 -28.01 -23.89
CA GLU A 143 13.67 -26.80 -23.20
C GLU A 143 15.05 -26.93 -22.54
N ARG A 144 15.38 -28.10 -21.98
CA ARG A 144 16.71 -28.38 -21.42
C ARG A 144 17.77 -28.56 -22.50
N LEU A 145 17.43 -29.19 -23.62
CA LEU A 145 18.31 -29.30 -24.79
C LEU A 145 18.64 -27.91 -25.34
N CYS A 146 17.61 -27.09 -25.57
CA CYS A 146 17.76 -25.70 -26.03
C CYS A 146 18.63 -24.86 -25.07
N THR A 147 18.44 -25.01 -23.76
CA THR A 147 19.26 -24.29 -22.76
C THR A 147 20.73 -24.76 -22.77
N SER A 148 20.96 -26.06 -22.94
CA SER A 148 22.32 -26.64 -22.99
C SER A 148 23.06 -26.19 -24.26
N ILE A 149 22.40 -26.25 -25.43
CA ILE A 149 22.92 -25.75 -26.70
C ILE A 149 23.23 -24.25 -26.60
N PHE A 150 22.34 -23.45 -26.01
CA PHE A 150 22.57 -22.02 -25.82
C PHE A 150 23.77 -21.73 -24.91
N THR A 151 23.97 -22.54 -23.86
CA THR A 151 25.09 -22.40 -22.93
C THR A 151 26.42 -22.75 -23.61
N LEU A 152 26.44 -23.79 -24.44
CA LEU A 152 27.59 -24.22 -25.24
C LEU A 152 27.98 -23.16 -26.28
N LEU A 153 27.01 -22.65 -27.04
CA LEU A 153 27.25 -21.60 -28.05
C LEU A 153 27.80 -20.30 -27.43
N ARG A 154 27.51 -20.05 -26.14
CA ARG A 154 28.01 -18.88 -25.40
C ARG A 154 29.41 -19.08 -24.80
N SER A 155 29.93 -20.30 -24.73
CA SER A 155 31.27 -20.55 -24.17
C SER A 155 32.38 -19.95 -25.04
N ASP A 156 33.51 -19.52 -24.45
CA ASP A 156 34.64 -18.94 -25.20
C ASP A 156 35.52 -20.00 -25.92
N MET A 157 34.99 -21.21 -26.13
CA MET A 157 35.67 -22.32 -26.81
C MET A 157 35.78 -22.06 -28.32
N GLY A 158 36.78 -22.67 -28.98
CA GLY A 158 36.95 -22.61 -30.43
C GLY A 158 35.78 -23.29 -31.16
N ASP A 159 35.48 -22.84 -32.39
CA ASP A 159 34.33 -23.35 -33.14
C ASP A 159 34.41 -24.87 -33.43
N ASP A 160 35.63 -25.41 -33.60
CA ASP A 160 35.87 -26.86 -33.78
C ASP A 160 35.58 -27.67 -32.50
N ASP A 161 35.92 -27.12 -31.32
CA ASP A 161 35.65 -27.76 -30.03
C ASP A 161 34.15 -27.74 -29.72
N ILE A 162 33.47 -26.63 -30.00
CA ILE A 162 32.02 -26.49 -29.85
C ILE A 162 31.28 -27.43 -30.79
N GLN A 163 31.74 -27.57 -32.03
CA GLN A 163 31.15 -28.51 -32.98
C GLN A 163 31.24 -29.95 -32.45
N THR A 164 32.37 -30.33 -31.83
CA THR A 164 32.57 -31.65 -31.24
C THR A 164 31.61 -31.90 -30.07
N GLU A 165 31.50 -30.96 -29.13
CA GLU A 165 30.56 -31.10 -28.00
C GLU A 165 29.08 -31.04 -28.43
N LEU A 166 28.74 -30.28 -29.46
CA LEU A 166 27.38 -30.25 -30.02
C LEU A 166 27.03 -31.57 -30.72
N VAL A 167 27.99 -32.20 -31.40
CA VAL A 167 27.80 -33.53 -31.99
C VAL A 167 27.62 -34.59 -30.90
N ASP A 168 28.36 -34.50 -29.80
CA ASP A 168 28.17 -35.42 -28.65
C ASP A 168 26.80 -35.26 -27.99
N LEU A 169 26.24 -34.04 -27.99
CA LEU A 169 24.96 -33.72 -27.33
C LEU A 169 23.73 -33.95 -28.22
N ILE A 170 23.86 -33.77 -29.55
CA ILE A 170 22.76 -33.89 -30.54
C ILE A 170 22.85 -35.21 -31.32
N GLY A 171 24.00 -35.88 -31.32
CA GLY A 171 24.26 -37.10 -32.07
C GLY A 171 24.76 -36.83 -33.49
N PHE A 172 25.47 -37.82 -34.04
CA PHE A 172 26.15 -37.76 -35.35
C PHE A 172 25.20 -37.66 -36.55
N ASP A 173 23.91 -37.94 -36.38
CA ASP A 173 22.95 -38.05 -37.48
C ASP A 173 22.42 -36.69 -37.97
N ASN A 174 22.65 -35.59 -37.22
CA ASN A 174 22.17 -34.24 -37.55
C ASN A 174 23.31 -33.21 -37.73
N LEU A 175 24.36 -33.58 -38.46
CA LEU A 175 25.50 -32.68 -38.76
C LEU A 175 25.08 -31.37 -39.43
N ASN A 176 24.05 -31.39 -40.29
CA ASN A 176 23.55 -30.16 -40.94
C ASN A 176 22.97 -29.14 -39.94
N PHE A 177 22.37 -29.62 -38.85
CA PHE A 177 21.85 -28.76 -37.80
C PHE A 177 23.01 -28.17 -36.97
N VAL A 178 24.00 -28.99 -36.62
CA VAL A 178 25.20 -28.53 -35.91
C VAL A 178 25.99 -27.51 -36.73
N THR A 179 26.21 -27.75 -38.03
CA THR A 179 26.91 -26.80 -38.89
C THR A 179 26.15 -25.49 -39.03
N THR A 180 24.81 -25.53 -39.06
CA THR A 180 23.98 -24.31 -39.08
C THR A 180 24.09 -23.53 -37.77
N LEU A 181 24.17 -24.21 -36.62
CA LEU A 181 24.34 -23.58 -35.31
C LEU A 181 25.71 -22.91 -35.16
N VAL A 182 26.78 -23.54 -35.66
CA VAL A 182 28.14 -22.99 -35.60
C VAL A 182 28.29 -21.82 -36.58
N THR A 183 27.84 -21.98 -37.83
CA THR A 183 27.96 -20.91 -38.85
C THR A 183 27.14 -19.67 -38.53
N LYS A 184 25.94 -19.83 -37.93
CA LYS A 184 25.05 -18.71 -37.56
C LYS A 184 25.10 -18.39 -36.06
N ARG A 185 26.16 -18.82 -35.35
CA ARG A 185 26.37 -18.67 -33.90
C ARG A 185 26.15 -17.25 -33.39
N LEU A 186 26.81 -16.27 -34.01
CA LEU A 186 26.73 -14.87 -33.59
C LEU A 186 25.32 -14.29 -33.80
N THR A 187 24.68 -14.61 -34.93
CA THR A 187 23.33 -14.14 -35.25
C THR A 187 22.26 -14.75 -34.33
N ILE A 188 22.39 -16.04 -33.99
CA ILE A 188 21.51 -16.72 -33.02
C ILE A 188 21.67 -16.12 -31.62
N LEU A 189 22.91 -15.91 -31.17
CA LEU A 189 23.18 -15.27 -29.88
C LEU A 189 22.64 -13.84 -29.85
N GLU A 190 22.90 -13.03 -30.86
CA GLU A 190 22.41 -11.66 -30.94
C GLU A 190 20.88 -11.60 -30.96
N ASN A 191 20.18 -12.43 -31.73
CA ASN A 191 18.72 -12.40 -31.81
C ASN A 191 18.05 -12.94 -30.53
N ILE A 192 18.58 -14.01 -29.93
CA ILE A 192 18.08 -14.52 -28.65
C ILE A 192 18.34 -13.53 -27.53
N ILE A 193 19.54 -12.94 -27.49
CA ILE A 193 19.89 -11.90 -26.52
C ILE A 193 18.98 -10.68 -26.73
N SER A 194 18.81 -10.20 -27.96
CA SER A 194 17.97 -9.03 -28.31
C SER A 194 16.49 -9.22 -27.96
N LYS A 195 15.89 -10.40 -28.21
CA LYS A 195 14.49 -10.69 -27.82
C LYS A 195 14.35 -11.02 -26.32
N SER A 196 15.38 -11.57 -25.67
CA SER A 196 15.42 -11.70 -24.20
C SER A 196 15.70 -10.38 -23.48
N LEU A 197 16.22 -9.38 -24.20
CA LEU A 197 16.50 -8.00 -23.80
C LEU A 197 15.32 -7.03 -23.98
N LEU A 198 14.09 -7.56 -24.15
CA LEU A 198 12.88 -6.79 -23.77
C LEU A 198 12.77 -6.61 -22.24
N VAL A 199 13.79 -7.04 -21.48
CA VAL A 199 14.20 -6.43 -20.23
C VAL A 199 15.50 -5.67 -20.52
N GLU A 200 15.44 -4.34 -20.43
CA GLU A 200 16.54 -3.41 -20.69
C GLU A 200 17.89 -3.97 -20.20
N THR A 201 18.93 -3.90 -21.06
CA THR A 201 20.32 -3.94 -20.58
C THR A 201 20.45 -2.98 -19.40
N PRO A 202 21.04 -3.38 -18.25
CA PRO A 202 21.28 -2.42 -17.19
C PRO A 202 22.18 -1.35 -17.80
N PRO A 203 21.77 -0.07 -17.78
CA PRO A 203 22.64 0.98 -18.26
C PRO A 203 23.95 0.93 -17.45
N GLU A 204 25.05 1.47 -17.99
CA GLU A 204 26.32 1.71 -17.26
C GLU A 204 26.14 2.40 -15.88
N LYS A 205 24.93 2.88 -15.59
CA LYS A 205 24.43 3.47 -14.36
C LYS A 205 24.32 2.51 -13.16
N ASP A 206 24.26 1.19 -13.36
CA ASP A 206 24.25 0.21 -12.25
C ASP A 206 25.62 0.11 -11.55
N LEU A 207 26.71 0.39 -12.28
CA LEU A 207 28.04 0.54 -11.69
C LEU A 207 28.15 1.84 -10.90
N ASN A 208 27.51 2.92 -11.34
CA ASN A 208 27.51 4.20 -10.62
C ASN A 208 26.70 4.14 -9.32
N SER A 209 25.53 3.51 -9.30
CA SER A 209 24.75 3.32 -8.06
C SER A 209 25.47 2.41 -7.05
N ALA A 210 26.11 1.33 -7.52
CA ALA A 210 26.92 0.45 -6.69
C ALA A 210 28.19 1.15 -6.14
N ASN A 211 28.85 1.99 -6.93
CA ASN A 211 29.98 2.81 -6.50
C ASN A 211 29.57 3.91 -5.51
N ILE A 212 28.37 4.50 -5.67
CA ILE A 212 27.84 5.48 -4.72
C ILE A 212 27.49 4.82 -3.37
N LEU A 213 26.95 3.59 -3.39
CA LEU A 213 26.53 2.85 -2.19
C LEU A 213 27.63 1.99 -1.54
N GLY A 214 28.80 1.82 -2.18
CA GLY A 214 29.99 1.20 -1.60
C GLY A 214 29.99 -0.34 -1.52
N PHE A 215 29.28 -1.04 -2.40
CA PHE A 215 29.21 -2.52 -2.40
C PHE A 215 30.35 -3.17 -3.22
N SER A 216 30.89 -4.30 -2.73
CA SER A 216 31.85 -5.15 -3.47
C SER A 216 31.13 -6.11 -4.45
N ALA A 217 31.69 -6.28 -5.65
CA ALA A 217 31.13 -7.07 -6.75
C ALA A 217 30.86 -8.55 -6.40
N ASP A 218 31.66 -9.14 -5.51
CA ASP A 218 31.53 -10.56 -5.14
C ASP A 218 30.34 -10.83 -4.22
N LYS A 219 30.03 -9.87 -3.33
CA LYS A 219 28.83 -9.93 -2.48
C LYS A 219 27.55 -9.86 -3.31
N LEU A 220 27.55 -9.06 -4.38
CA LEU A 220 26.43 -8.94 -5.30
C LEU A 220 26.20 -10.22 -6.11
N ARG A 221 27.26 -10.99 -6.44
CA ARG A 221 27.14 -12.28 -7.14
C ARG A 221 26.50 -13.36 -6.28
N ALA A 222 26.92 -13.53 -5.02
CA ALA A 222 26.36 -14.56 -4.13
C ALA A 222 24.86 -14.33 -3.83
N ILE A 223 24.45 -13.07 -3.68
CA ILE A 223 23.05 -12.68 -3.44
C ILE A 223 22.18 -12.92 -4.70
N ARG A 224 22.79 -12.92 -5.90
CA ARG A 224 22.08 -13.08 -7.20
C ARG A 224 21.61 -14.51 -7.41
N GLU A 225 22.45 -15.47 -7.06
CA GLU A 225 22.16 -16.90 -7.16
C GLU A 225 21.05 -17.33 -6.19
N GLN A 226 20.97 -16.69 -5.00
CA GLN A 226 19.87 -16.92 -4.07
C GLN A 226 18.54 -16.32 -4.56
N ALA A 227 18.56 -15.14 -5.18
CA ALA A 227 17.35 -14.42 -5.61
C ALA A 227 16.63 -15.08 -6.81
N LEU A 228 17.36 -15.69 -7.74
CA LEU A 228 16.80 -16.44 -8.88
C LEU A 228 15.92 -17.62 -8.44
N ARG A 229 16.12 -18.14 -7.22
CA ARG A 229 15.31 -19.23 -6.66
C ARG A 229 13.96 -18.77 -6.08
N THR A 230 13.77 -17.46 -5.86
CA THR A 230 12.61 -16.89 -5.13
C THR A 230 11.67 -16.03 -5.98
N PHE A 231 11.91 -15.91 -7.29
CA PHE A 231 11.15 -15.00 -8.14
C PHE A 231 9.69 -15.47 -8.31
N THR A 232 8.74 -14.70 -7.78
CA THR A 232 7.31 -14.82 -8.12
C THR A 232 6.91 -13.69 -9.06
N PRO A 233 6.19 -13.97 -10.17
CA PRO A 233 5.75 -12.92 -11.09
C PRO A 233 4.86 -11.89 -10.38
N SER A 234 5.06 -10.60 -10.63
CA SER A 234 4.22 -9.53 -10.07
C SER A 234 2.88 -9.48 -10.81
N GLU A 235 1.78 -9.70 -10.09
CA GLU A 235 0.42 -9.46 -10.60
C GLU A 235 0.20 -7.94 -10.78
N ASN A 236 -0.17 -7.50 -11.98
CA ASN A 236 -0.52 -6.10 -12.24
C ASN A 236 -1.92 -5.79 -11.67
N TYR A 237 -1.98 -5.06 -10.56
CA TYR A 237 -3.23 -4.63 -9.93
C TYR A 237 -3.70 -3.27 -10.47
N LYS A 238 -5.01 -3.13 -10.69
CA LYS A 238 -5.66 -1.96 -11.31
C LYS A 238 -5.41 -0.63 -10.58
N HIS A 239 -5.29 -0.66 -9.26
CA HIS A 239 -5.22 0.53 -8.39
C HIS A 239 -3.82 0.76 -7.78
N VAL A 240 -2.80 0.17 -8.40
CA VAL A 240 -1.39 0.41 -8.06
C VAL A 240 -0.83 1.44 -9.03
N PHE A 241 -0.61 2.65 -8.53
CA PHE A 241 -0.10 3.80 -9.28
C PHE A 241 1.36 4.07 -8.87
N ALA A 242 2.28 3.27 -9.42
CA ALA A 242 3.71 3.46 -9.28
C ALA A 242 4.28 3.94 -10.63
N HIS A 243 4.85 5.15 -10.65
CA HIS A 243 5.54 5.77 -11.79
C HIS A 243 7.05 5.65 -11.66
N THR A 244 7.54 5.36 -10.45
CA THR A 244 8.83 4.73 -10.33
C THR A 244 8.69 3.32 -10.90
N ASN A 245 9.17 3.14 -12.13
CA ASN A 245 9.99 1.98 -12.41
C ASN A 245 11.13 2.05 -11.40
N HIS A 246 10.88 1.65 -10.16
CA HIS A 246 11.90 0.93 -9.45
C HIS A 246 12.20 -0.20 -10.40
N VAL A 247 13.27 -0.06 -11.16
CA VAL A 247 13.86 -1.18 -11.86
C VAL A 247 14.05 -2.16 -10.71
N LEU A 248 13.18 -3.16 -10.67
CA LEU A 248 13.37 -4.31 -9.83
C LEU A 248 14.75 -4.76 -10.27
N SER A 249 15.75 -4.49 -9.44
CA SER A 249 16.97 -5.24 -9.59
C SER A 249 16.51 -6.70 -9.57
N VAL A 250 17.18 -7.54 -10.34
CA VAL A 250 16.93 -8.98 -10.48
C VAL A 250 16.84 -9.71 -9.12
N PHE A 251 17.10 -9.00 -8.02
CA PHE A 251 17.11 -9.38 -6.61
C PHE A 251 15.85 -9.07 -5.80
N GLY A 252 14.80 -8.44 -6.34
CA GLY A 252 13.60 -8.10 -5.56
C GLY A 252 13.85 -7.12 -4.39
N THR A 253 15.06 -6.57 -4.28
CA THR A 253 15.44 -5.44 -3.43
C THR A 253 15.99 -4.37 -4.37
N THR A 254 15.29 -3.25 -4.42
CA THR A 254 15.59 -2.13 -5.30
C THR A 254 16.86 -1.48 -4.76
N TYR A 255 17.98 -1.43 -5.50
CA TYR A 255 19.22 -0.75 -5.05
C TYR A 255 19.61 0.43 -5.95
N SER A 256 18.69 0.92 -6.78
CA SER A 256 18.94 2.11 -7.62
C SER A 256 18.50 3.37 -6.89
N LEU A 257 19.44 4.27 -6.63
CA LEU A 257 19.13 5.65 -6.25
C LEU A 257 18.26 6.30 -7.34
N PRO A 258 17.33 7.22 -7.00
CA PRO A 258 16.53 7.93 -7.98
C PRO A 258 17.39 8.65 -9.03
N VAL A 259 16.90 8.68 -10.27
CA VAL A 259 17.59 9.36 -11.38
C VAL A 259 17.78 10.84 -11.05
N GLY A 260 19.02 11.32 -11.20
CA GLY A 260 19.39 12.71 -10.87
C GLY A 260 19.90 12.90 -9.44
N THR A 261 20.14 11.82 -8.68
CA THR A 261 20.83 11.90 -7.38
C THR A 261 22.25 12.41 -7.56
N ILE A 262 22.64 13.45 -6.81
CA ILE A 262 23.96 14.09 -6.87
C ILE A 262 24.68 13.84 -5.54
N ARG A 263 25.95 13.42 -5.60
CA ARG A 263 26.83 13.32 -4.43
C ARG A 263 27.88 14.43 -4.50
N LYS A 264 27.99 15.23 -3.45
CA LYS A 264 29.00 16.29 -3.29
C LYS A 264 29.81 16.01 -2.04
N ASP A 265 31.13 16.01 -2.17
CA ASP A 265 32.03 15.83 -1.04
C ASP A 265 32.67 17.18 -0.69
N PHE A 266 32.58 17.58 0.58
CA PHE A 266 33.18 18.80 1.14
C PHE A 266 34.17 18.43 2.25
N ASP A 267 35.01 19.38 2.67
CA ASP A 267 36.02 19.11 3.70
C ASP A 267 35.41 18.73 5.06
N ASP A 268 34.27 19.33 5.41
CA ASP A 268 33.56 19.15 6.69
C ASP A 268 32.42 18.12 6.63
N HIS A 269 31.88 17.82 5.45
CA HIS A 269 30.77 16.88 5.28
C HIS A 269 30.65 16.31 3.87
N GLU A 270 29.92 15.21 3.76
CA GLU A 270 29.43 14.66 2.50
C GLU A 270 27.93 14.96 2.35
N GLU A 271 27.48 15.40 1.17
CA GLU A 271 26.07 15.69 0.88
C GLU A 271 25.57 14.84 -0.31
N ILE A 272 24.51 14.06 -0.08
CA ILE A 272 23.78 13.32 -1.12
C ILE A 272 22.42 13.99 -1.29
N ILE A 273 22.14 14.47 -2.50
CA ILE A 273 20.93 15.20 -2.87
C ILE A 273 20.07 14.29 -3.74
N ILE A 274 18.88 13.96 -3.25
CA ILE A 274 17.85 13.26 -4.01
C ILE A 274 16.88 14.30 -4.56
N PRO A 275 16.76 14.44 -5.89
CA PRO A 275 15.93 15.46 -6.49
C PRO A 275 14.45 15.18 -6.25
N ILE A 276 13.66 16.22 -6.46
CA ILE A 276 12.20 16.17 -6.41
C ILE A 276 11.66 15.05 -7.29
N THR A 277 10.77 14.23 -6.73
CA THR A 277 10.06 13.19 -7.50
C THR A 277 9.13 13.84 -8.52
N ARG A 278 9.20 13.41 -9.79
CA ARG A 278 8.32 13.91 -10.85
C ARG A 278 6.86 13.62 -10.47
N ARG A 279 5.98 14.60 -10.71
CA ARG A 279 4.54 14.41 -10.49
C ARG A 279 4.05 13.26 -11.38
N ALA A 280 3.22 12.41 -10.80
CA ALA A 280 2.58 11.32 -11.52
C ALA A 280 1.81 11.86 -12.75
N PRO A 281 2.04 11.36 -13.99
CA PRO A 281 1.23 11.72 -15.16
C PRO A 281 -0.26 11.50 -14.91
N GLN A 282 -1.10 12.31 -15.55
CA GLN A 282 -2.56 12.12 -15.50
C GLN A 282 -2.94 10.86 -16.27
N ILE A 283 -3.81 10.05 -15.68
CA ILE A 283 -4.27 8.80 -16.29
C ILE A 283 -5.38 9.14 -17.29
N GLU A 284 -5.42 8.44 -18.43
CA GLU A 284 -6.51 8.56 -19.39
C GLU A 284 -7.86 8.24 -18.69
N ASN A 285 -8.78 9.22 -18.68
CA ASN A 285 -10.07 9.23 -17.96
C ASN A 285 -10.05 9.67 -16.47
N GLU A 286 -8.94 10.20 -15.97
CA GLU A 286 -8.88 10.77 -14.62
C GLU A 286 -9.59 12.13 -14.54
N ARG A 287 -10.62 12.24 -13.69
CA ARG A 287 -11.33 13.50 -13.42
C ARG A 287 -11.44 13.76 -11.92
N LEU A 288 -11.26 15.03 -11.53
CA LEU A 288 -11.52 15.47 -10.16
C LEU A 288 -13.03 15.50 -9.93
N ILE A 289 -13.48 14.84 -8.87
CA ILE A 289 -14.92 14.79 -8.54
C ILE A 289 -15.32 16.12 -7.90
N HIS A 290 -16.27 16.82 -8.53
CA HIS A 290 -16.89 18.01 -7.95
C HIS A 290 -17.85 17.61 -6.83
N LEU A 291 -17.82 18.34 -5.70
CA LEU A 291 -18.75 18.07 -4.60
C LEU A 291 -20.21 18.29 -4.99
N ASN A 292 -20.46 19.06 -6.05
CA ASN A 292 -21.80 19.24 -6.60
C ASN A 292 -22.38 17.97 -7.23
N GLU A 293 -21.54 17.05 -7.68
CA GLU A 293 -21.94 15.75 -8.23
C GLU A 293 -22.20 14.70 -7.14
N THR A 294 -21.84 15.00 -5.89
CA THR A 294 -21.97 14.06 -4.77
C THR A 294 -23.30 14.22 -4.03
N ASP A 295 -23.74 13.14 -3.38
CA ASP A 295 -24.95 13.13 -2.55
C ASP A 295 -24.92 14.20 -1.46
N ASN A 296 -26.11 14.61 -0.99
CA ASN A 296 -26.26 15.61 0.08
C ASN A 296 -25.47 15.26 1.36
N LEU A 297 -25.35 13.97 1.69
CA LEU A 297 -24.58 13.50 2.85
C LEU A 297 -23.08 13.82 2.73
N CYS A 298 -22.51 13.62 1.53
CA CYS A 298 -21.13 14.02 1.24
C CYS A 298 -21.03 15.54 1.25
N ARG A 299 -21.90 16.23 0.50
CA ARG A 299 -21.84 17.69 0.36
C ARG A 299 -21.92 18.44 1.68
N GLY A 300 -22.79 18.01 2.61
CA GLY A 300 -22.92 18.65 3.92
C GLY A 300 -21.75 18.39 4.87
N SER A 301 -21.02 17.29 4.69
CA SER A 301 -19.92 16.87 5.57
C SER A 301 -18.54 17.42 5.16
N PHE A 302 -18.41 17.91 3.92
CA PHE A 302 -17.23 18.66 3.48
C PHE A 302 -17.48 20.17 3.67
N LYS A 303 -16.46 20.90 4.13
CA LYS A 303 -16.57 22.35 4.36
C LYS A 303 -16.92 23.07 3.06
N ALA A 304 -17.70 24.15 3.14
CA ALA A 304 -18.08 24.97 1.98
C ALA A 304 -16.88 25.51 1.16
N SER A 305 -15.68 25.53 1.73
CA SER A 305 -14.44 25.89 1.04
C SER A 305 -13.98 24.84 0.01
N TYR A 306 -14.47 23.60 0.07
CA TYR A 306 -14.12 22.56 -0.89
C TYR A 306 -14.98 22.70 -2.14
N LYS A 307 -14.33 22.74 -3.31
CA LYS A 307 -15.01 22.70 -4.62
C LYS A 307 -14.92 21.32 -5.27
N THR A 308 -13.78 20.67 -5.11
CA THR A 308 -13.44 19.36 -5.67
C THR A 308 -12.73 18.51 -4.63
N LEU A 309 -12.84 17.19 -4.78
CA LEU A 309 -11.95 16.24 -4.12
C LEU A 309 -10.56 16.31 -4.77
N ASN A 310 -9.51 16.03 -4.00
CA ASN A 310 -8.16 15.95 -4.56
C ASN A 310 -8.03 14.72 -5.47
N ARG A 311 -6.87 14.60 -6.13
CA ARG A 311 -6.59 13.52 -7.08
C ARG A 311 -6.77 12.12 -6.48
N VAL A 312 -6.09 11.85 -5.37
CA VAL A 312 -6.13 10.56 -4.66
C VAL A 312 -7.55 10.25 -4.15
N GLN A 313 -8.21 11.23 -3.54
CA GLN A 313 -9.58 11.13 -3.06
C GLN A 313 -10.57 10.81 -4.20
N SER A 314 -10.40 11.42 -5.37
CA SER A 314 -11.25 11.20 -6.53
C SER A 314 -11.12 9.78 -7.08
N LEU A 315 -9.90 9.23 -7.12
CA LEU A 315 -9.64 7.85 -7.54
C LEU A 315 -10.21 6.83 -6.55
N VAL A 316 -10.13 7.11 -5.25
CA VAL A 316 -10.60 6.20 -4.19
C VAL A 316 -12.12 6.31 -3.95
N TYR A 317 -12.75 7.43 -4.28
CA TYR A 317 -14.17 7.72 -4.01
C TYR A 317 -15.14 6.61 -4.46
N PRO A 318 -15.04 6.02 -5.68
CA PRO A 318 -15.97 4.97 -6.10
C PRO A 318 -15.97 3.76 -5.19
N VAL A 319 -14.81 3.35 -4.67
CA VAL A 319 -14.71 2.17 -3.80
C VAL A 319 -14.95 2.53 -2.34
N ALA A 320 -14.41 3.66 -1.86
CA ALA A 320 -14.62 4.12 -0.48
C ALA A 320 -16.08 4.45 -0.18
N TYR A 321 -16.76 5.17 -1.07
CA TYR A 321 -18.12 5.68 -0.82
C TYR A 321 -19.24 4.82 -1.44
N LYS A 322 -18.99 4.07 -2.52
CA LYS A 322 -20.06 3.26 -3.15
C LYS A 322 -20.03 1.77 -2.78
N LYS A 323 -18.89 1.23 -2.36
CA LYS A 323 -18.73 -0.20 -1.99
C LYS A 323 -18.48 -0.37 -0.49
N ASN A 324 -18.69 -1.60 0.01
CA ASN A 324 -18.49 -1.99 1.41
C ASN A 324 -17.26 -2.90 1.61
N GLU A 325 -16.41 -3.04 0.61
CA GLU A 325 -15.20 -3.86 0.69
C GLU A 325 -14.16 -3.27 1.66
N ASN A 326 -13.33 -4.15 2.21
CA ASN A 326 -12.16 -3.76 2.99
C ASN A 326 -11.18 -2.99 2.11
N LEU A 327 -10.53 -1.98 2.70
CA LEU A 327 -9.66 -1.08 1.96
C LEU A 327 -8.28 -1.02 2.58
N LEU A 328 -7.25 -0.98 1.73
CA LEU A 328 -5.91 -0.55 2.10
C LEU A 328 -5.52 0.60 1.18
N ILE A 329 -5.18 1.74 1.76
CA ILE A 329 -4.73 2.92 1.01
C ILE A 329 -3.32 3.28 1.48
N CYS A 330 -2.35 3.05 0.60
CA CYS A 330 -0.97 3.47 0.78
C CYS A 330 -0.78 4.75 -0.03
N ALA A 331 -0.68 5.89 0.65
CA ALA A 331 -0.52 7.18 0.01
C ALA A 331 0.48 8.06 0.79
N PRO A 332 1.28 8.90 0.11
CA PRO A 332 2.18 9.82 0.77
C PRO A 332 1.40 10.78 1.68
N THR A 333 2.05 11.28 2.71
CA THR A 333 1.41 12.22 3.64
C THR A 333 1.09 13.53 2.93
N GLY A 334 -0.02 14.16 3.34
CA GLY A 334 -0.61 15.28 2.60
C GLY A 334 -1.50 14.89 1.43
N ALA A 335 -1.62 13.60 1.08
CA ALA A 335 -2.58 13.10 0.07
C ALA A 335 -4.05 13.14 0.54
N GLY A 336 -4.32 13.56 1.78
CA GLY A 336 -5.68 13.69 2.31
C GLY A 336 -6.30 12.38 2.81
N LYS A 337 -5.49 11.48 3.40
CA LYS A 337 -5.92 10.20 4.01
C LYS A 337 -7.14 10.37 4.95
N THR A 338 -7.17 11.42 5.77
CA THR A 338 -8.27 11.72 6.68
C THR A 338 -9.60 11.99 5.97
N ASP A 339 -9.58 12.69 4.83
CA ASP A 339 -10.79 12.94 4.04
C ASP A 339 -11.31 11.64 3.39
N ILE A 340 -10.41 10.73 3.02
CA ILE A 340 -10.80 9.40 2.53
C ILE A 340 -11.46 8.58 3.65
N ALA A 341 -10.93 8.69 4.88
CA ALA A 341 -11.55 8.08 6.05
C ALA A 341 -13.00 8.57 6.22
N ILE A 342 -13.25 9.87 6.07
CA ILE A 342 -14.60 10.45 6.11
C ILE A 342 -15.51 9.81 5.05
N LEU A 343 -15.05 9.58 3.82
CA LEU A 343 -15.86 8.91 2.79
C LEU A 343 -16.32 7.52 3.24
N THR A 344 -15.45 6.76 3.92
CA THR A 344 -15.81 5.42 4.46
C THR A 344 -16.77 5.50 5.65
N ILE A 345 -16.63 6.53 6.50
CA ILE A 345 -17.56 6.84 7.60
C ILE A 345 -18.94 7.17 7.05
N LEU A 346 -19.01 8.07 6.06
CA LEU A 346 -20.26 8.48 5.44
C LEU A 346 -20.95 7.32 4.72
N ARG A 347 -20.19 6.42 4.08
CA ARG A 347 -20.75 5.18 3.54
C ARG A 347 -21.39 4.32 4.63
N THR A 348 -20.74 4.19 5.78
CA THR A 348 -21.31 3.43 6.89
C THR A 348 -22.59 4.08 7.40
N ILE A 349 -22.58 5.40 7.65
CA ILE A 349 -23.76 6.17 8.08
C ILE A 349 -24.90 6.03 7.06
N LYS A 350 -24.58 6.08 5.77
CA LYS A 350 -25.55 5.93 4.68
C LYS A 350 -26.33 4.61 4.73
N CYS A 351 -25.70 3.51 5.16
CA CYS A 351 -26.39 2.23 5.35
C CYS A 351 -27.42 2.25 6.50
N TYR A 352 -27.40 3.26 7.35
CA TYR A 352 -28.29 3.45 8.51
C TYR A 352 -29.15 4.73 8.38
N CYS A 353 -29.25 5.30 7.17
CA CYS A 353 -30.13 6.43 6.86
C CYS A 353 -31.46 5.95 6.25
N PHE A 354 -32.56 6.59 6.63
CA PHE A 354 -33.87 6.42 5.99
C PHE A 354 -34.46 7.79 5.60
N PRO A 355 -34.89 8.02 4.34
CA PRO A 355 -34.75 7.14 3.16
C PRO A 355 -33.31 7.11 2.61
N ASP A 356 -32.97 6.10 1.77
CA ASP A 356 -31.64 6.02 1.14
C ASP A 356 -31.40 7.23 0.22
N PRO A 357 -30.34 8.04 0.48
CA PRO A 357 -30.00 9.21 -0.33
C PRO A 357 -29.79 8.94 -1.84
N LEU A 358 -29.60 7.68 -2.26
CA LEU A 358 -29.45 7.32 -3.68
C LEU A 358 -30.77 7.25 -4.46
N VAL A 359 -31.88 6.99 -3.77
CA VAL A 359 -33.14 6.64 -4.43
C VAL A 359 -33.95 7.89 -4.78
N GLN A 360 -33.75 9.01 -4.07
CA GLN A 360 -34.47 10.26 -4.32
C GLN A 360 -33.56 11.48 -4.23
N GLN A 361 -33.45 12.22 -5.33
CA GLN A 361 -32.67 13.47 -5.45
C GLN A 361 -33.35 14.69 -4.78
N VAL A 362 -34.46 14.49 -4.07
CA VAL A 362 -35.21 15.57 -3.42
C VAL A 362 -34.63 15.81 -2.02
N PRO A 363 -34.40 17.07 -1.61
CA PRO A 363 -33.98 17.39 -0.25
C PRO A 363 -35.15 17.15 0.71
N GLN A 364 -35.29 15.92 1.19
CA GLN A 364 -36.09 15.62 2.38
C GLN A 364 -35.17 15.35 3.57
N GLU A 365 -35.68 15.65 4.76
CA GLU A 365 -35.02 15.30 6.02
C GLU A 365 -34.81 13.78 6.08
N PHE A 366 -33.57 13.35 6.29
CA PHE A 366 -33.23 11.94 6.48
C PHE A 366 -33.00 11.66 7.96
N ILE A 367 -33.45 10.49 8.41
CA ILE A 367 -33.32 10.04 9.79
C ILE A 367 -32.16 9.04 9.85
N ILE A 368 -31.28 9.20 10.84
CA ILE A 368 -30.15 8.29 11.08
C ILE A 368 -30.48 7.41 12.29
N TYR A 369 -30.40 6.09 12.13
CA TYR A 369 -30.50 5.14 13.23
C TYR A 369 -29.18 5.07 14.01
N ARG A 370 -28.99 6.04 14.91
CA ARG A 370 -27.73 6.27 15.65
C ARG A 370 -27.33 5.15 16.61
N ASP A 371 -28.28 4.33 17.06
CA ASP A 371 -28.04 3.30 18.07
C ASP A 371 -27.62 1.95 17.47
N ASP A 372 -27.76 1.79 16.15
CA ASP A 372 -27.58 0.52 15.44
C ASP A 372 -26.15 0.29 14.93
N PHE A 373 -25.30 1.32 14.98
CA PHE A 373 -23.92 1.24 14.49
C PHE A 373 -22.92 1.96 15.39
N LYS A 374 -21.69 1.46 15.35
CA LYS A 374 -20.51 2.09 15.95
C LYS A 374 -19.37 2.07 14.95
N ILE A 375 -18.57 3.13 14.96
CA ILE A 375 -17.38 3.29 14.14
C ILE A 375 -16.19 3.49 15.07
N VAL A 376 -15.14 2.71 14.86
CA VAL A 376 -13.92 2.79 15.65
C VAL A 376 -12.82 3.33 14.74
N TYR A 377 -12.22 4.44 15.17
CA TYR A 377 -11.09 5.07 14.50
C TYR A 377 -9.85 4.92 15.38
N ILE A 378 -8.89 4.12 14.91
CA ILE A 378 -7.64 3.86 15.61
C ILE A 378 -6.58 4.81 15.07
N VAL A 379 -5.97 5.58 15.98
CA VAL A 379 -4.85 6.47 15.68
C VAL A 379 -3.57 6.01 16.38
N PRO A 380 -2.39 6.23 15.78
CA PRO A 380 -1.08 5.88 16.36
C PRO A 380 -0.84 6.53 17.73
N MET A 381 -1.25 7.79 17.90
CA MET A 381 -0.90 8.63 19.05
C MET A 381 -2.10 9.42 19.61
N LYS A 382 -2.01 9.77 20.89
CA LYS A 382 -3.09 10.45 21.62
C LYS A 382 -3.37 11.86 21.12
N ALA A 383 -2.33 12.61 20.76
CA ALA A 383 -2.50 13.99 20.30
C ALA A 383 -3.24 14.05 18.94
N LEU A 384 -2.92 13.11 18.03
CA LEU A 384 -3.67 12.93 16.79
C LEU A 384 -5.14 12.58 17.06
N ALA A 385 -5.46 11.81 18.10
CA ALA A 385 -6.83 11.50 18.48
C ALA A 385 -7.66 12.77 18.71
N ALA A 386 -7.13 13.72 19.49
CA ALA A 386 -7.82 14.97 19.80
C ALA A 386 -8.06 15.84 18.56
N GLU A 387 -7.09 15.88 17.63
CA GLU A 387 -7.25 16.60 16.36
C GLU A 387 -8.35 15.96 15.49
N ILE A 388 -8.34 14.63 15.36
CA ILE A 388 -9.33 13.89 14.58
C ILE A 388 -10.73 14.03 15.18
N VAL A 389 -10.88 13.96 16.51
CA VAL A 389 -12.16 14.17 17.20
C VAL A 389 -12.71 15.57 16.92
N LYS A 390 -11.87 16.60 17.00
CA LYS A 390 -12.28 17.98 16.68
C LYS A 390 -12.71 18.11 15.21
N ASN A 391 -11.90 17.58 14.28
CA ASN A 391 -12.17 17.68 12.84
C ASN A 391 -13.42 16.90 12.42
N LEU A 392 -13.57 15.65 12.88
CA LEU A 392 -14.76 14.83 12.60
C LEU A 392 -16.00 15.39 13.30
N GLY A 393 -15.86 15.85 14.54
CA GLY A 393 -16.95 16.48 15.29
C GLY A 393 -17.49 17.73 14.59
N ASP A 394 -16.61 18.61 14.11
CA ASP A 394 -17.02 19.82 13.36
C ASP A 394 -17.72 19.47 12.04
N ARG A 395 -17.23 18.45 11.32
CA ARG A 395 -17.76 18.05 10.00
C ARG A 395 -19.06 17.27 10.06
N LEU A 396 -19.26 16.47 11.11
CA LEU A 396 -20.45 15.63 11.29
C LEU A 396 -21.50 16.27 12.22
N LYS A 397 -21.24 17.49 12.70
CA LYS A 397 -22.13 18.23 13.61
C LYS A 397 -23.54 18.39 13.07
N TRP A 398 -23.69 18.64 11.78
CA TRP A 398 -24.99 18.83 11.13
C TRP A 398 -25.82 17.54 11.04
N LEU A 399 -25.19 16.37 11.20
CA LEU A 399 -25.85 15.06 11.28
C LEU A 399 -26.22 14.67 12.72
N ASP A 400 -25.82 15.48 13.69
CA ASP A 400 -25.91 15.17 15.12
C ASP A 400 -25.30 13.79 15.45
N VAL A 401 -24.12 13.53 14.88
CA VAL A 401 -23.31 12.35 15.15
C VAL A 401 -22.28 12.70 16.22
N GLN A 402 -22.27 11.94 17.32
CA GLN A 402 -21.39 12.21 18.45
C GLN A 402 -20.05 11.49 18.27
N VAL A 403 -18.98 12.27 18.27
CA VAL A 403 -17.58 11.81 18.18
C VAL A 403 -16.89 12.06 19.51
N ARG A 404 -16.30 11.02 20.11
CA ARG A 404 -15.56 11.14 21.38
C ARG A 404 -14.21 10.46 21.34
N GLU A 405 -13.29 11.04 22.10
CA GLU A 405 -11.98 10.46 22.40
C GLU A 405 -12.12 9.41 23.50
N LEU A 406 -11.45 8.27 23.31
CA LEU A 406 -11.30 7.25 24.33
C LEU A 406 -9.82 6.90 24.46
N THR A 407 -9.12 7.63 25.33
CA THR A 407 -7.70 7.44 25.62
C THR A 407 -7.48 7.20 27.10
N GLY A 408 -6.31 6.71 27.51
CA GLY A 408 -6.05 6.32 28.91
C GLY A 408 -6.27 7.42 29.97
N ASN A 409 -6.36 8.70 29.59
CA ASN A 409 -6.68 9.81 30.50
C ASN A 409 -8.17 10.20 30.50
N MET A 410 -8.90 9.83 29.45
CA MET A 410 -10.33 10.10 29.25
C MET A 410 -11.06 8.77 29.11
N LEU A 411 -11.50 8.23 30.24
CA LEU A 411 -12.37 7.05 30.25
C LEU A 411 -13.82 7.52 30.14
N LEU A 412 -14.50 7.08 29.08
CA LEU A 412 -15.93 7.33 28.92
C LEU A 412 -16.73 6.39 29.84
N THR A 413 -17.80 6.91 30.41
CA THR A 413 -18.79 6.10 31.12
C THR A 413 -19.56 5.21 30.13
N LYS A 414 -20.12 4.09 30.59
CA LYS A 414 -20.91 3.18 29.73
C LYS A 414 -22.05 3.90 28.99
N SER A 415 -22.72 4.84 29.66
CA SER A 415 -23.79 5.66 29.05
C SER A 415 -23.25 6.59 27.95
N GLU A 416 -22.09 7.22 28.16
CA GLU A 416 -21.45 8.03 27.12
C GLU A 416 -21.01 7.17 25.92
N ILE A 417 -20.50 5.96 26.16
CA ILE A 417 -20.12 5.01 25.10
C ILE A 417 -21.37 4.59 24.29
N LEU A 418 -22.50 4.35 24.94
CA LEU A 418 -23.76 4.01 24.26
C LEU A 418 -24.30 5.17 23.42
N ASN A 419 -24.17 6.42 23.88
CA ASN A 419 -24.64 7.60 23.15
C ASN A 419 -23.69 8.04 22.02
N THR A 420 -22.47 7.51 21.94
CA THR A 420 -21.44 7.95 20.97
C THR A 420 -21.33 7.02 19.77
N GLN A 421 -21.41 7.54 18.56
CA GLN A 421 -21.38 6.71 17.35
C GLN A 421 -19.94 6.46 16.86
N ILE A 422 -19.07 7.44 17.01
CA ILE A 422 -17.67 7.37 16.57
C ILE A 422 -16.73 7.48 17.77
N ILE A 423 -15.91 6.45 17.96
CA ILE A 423 -14.91 6.36 19.02
C ILE A 423 -13.53 6.48 18.39
N VAL A 424 -12.78 7.52 18.79
CA VAL A 424 -11.39 7.71 18.37
C VAL A 424 -10.48 7.28 19.52
N THR A 425 -9.57 6.34 19.27
CA THR A 425 -8.79 5.67 20.33
C THR A 425 -7.42 5.21 19.83
N THR A 426 -6.53 4.78 20.73
CA THR A 426 -5.25 4.17 20.37
C THR A 426 -5.36 2.64 20.35
N PRO A 427 -4.45 1.93 19.65
CA PRO A 427 -4.49 0.47 19.56
C PRO A 427 -4.55 -0.22 20.93
N GLU A 428 -3.79 0.28 21.91
CA GLU A 428 -3.68 -0.32 23.25
C GLU A 428 -4.97 -0.19 24.03
N ILE A 429 -5.61 0.99 23.98
CA ILE A 429 -6.83 1.24 24.72
C ILE A 429 -7.96 0.40 24.14
N TRP A 430 -8.05 0.34 22.81
CA TRP A 430 -9.05 -0.50 22.14
C TRP A 430 -8.82 -2.00 22.37
N ASP A 431 -7.56 -2.44 22.39
CA ASP A 431 -7.21 -3.82 22.74
C ASP A 431 -7.61 -4.16 24.18
N VAL A 432 -7.37 -3.26 25.15
CA VAL A 432 -7.80 -3.44 26.54
C VAL A 432 -9.33 -3.50 26.66
N ILE A 433 -10.07 -2.65 25.93
CA ILE A 433 -11.55 -2.64 25.96
C ILE A 433 -12.10 -3.94 25.40
N THR A 434 -11.59 -4.37 24.24
CA THR A 434 -12.03 -5.62 23.60
C THR A 434 -11.65 -6.86 24.40
N ARG A 435 -10.70 -6.78 25.34
CA ARG A 435 -10.34 -7.83 26.30
C ARG A 435 -11.23 -7.90 27.56
N LYS A 436 -12.03 -6.88 27.88
CA LYS A 436 -12.89 -6.85 29.09
C LYS A 436 -14.30 -7.41 28.79
N SER A 437 -14.47 -8.72 28.96
CA SER A 437 -15.65 -9.49 28.52
C SER A 437 -17.00 -9.17 29.20
N ILE A 438 -17.04 -8.42 30.31
CA ILE A 438 -18.22 -8.43 31.22
C ILE A 438 -19.23 -7.29 30.95
N GLY A 439 -19.01 -6.44 29.94
CA GLY A 439 -19.97 -5.39 29.58
C GLY A 439 -19.87 -4.81 28.18
N ASP A 440 -18.74 -4.99 27.49
CA ASP A 440 -18.46 -4.31 26.22
C ASP A 440 -18.72 -5.22 24.99
N VAL A 441 -19.28 -6.41 25.20
CA VAL A 441 -19.72 -7.31 24.11
C VAL A 441 -20.82 -6.66 23.27
N GLU A 442 -21.71 -5.88 23.89
CA GLU A 442 -22.72 -5.13 23.14
C GLU A 442 -22.08 -4.07 22.22
N LEU A 443 -21.00 -3.42 22.68
CA LEU A 443 -20.26 -2.46 21.88
C LEU A 443 -19.61 -3.13 20.68
N SER A 444 -18.88 -4.23 20.89
CA SER A 444 -18.16 -4.94 19.81
C SER A 444 -19.11 -5.52 18.76
N GLN A 445 -20.33 -5.90 19.14
CA GLN A 445 -21.36 -6.38 18.21
C GLN A 445 -22.00 -5.28 17.36
N LYS A 446 -21.95 -4.02 17.80
CA LYS A 446 -22.47 -2.85 17.07
C LYS A 446 -21.42 -2.21 16.15
N VAL A 447 -20.14 -2.57 16.28
CA VAL A 447 -19.09 -2.08 15.37
C VAL A 447 -19.38 -2.53 13.94
N ARG A 448 -19.31 -1.58 12.99
CA ARG A 448 -19.50 -1.83 11.55
C ARG A 448 -18.33 -1.37 10.69
N LEU A 449 -17.53 -0.46 11.21
CA LEU A 449 -16.35 0.08 10.54
C LEU A 449 -15.20 0.21 11.55
N LEU A 450 -14.05 -0.35 11.17
CA LEU A 450 -12.77 -0.22 11.87
C LEU A 450 -11.79 0.48 10.93
N ILE A 451 -11.40 1.71 11.26
CA ILE A 451 -10.37 2.46 10.56
C ILE A 451 -9.08 2.35 11.37
N ILE A 452 -8.00 1.96 10.71
CA ILE A 452 -6.65 1.90 11.28
C ILE A 452 -5.80 2.92 10.53
N ASP A 453 -5.54 4.05 11.18
CA ASP A 453 -4.64 5.07 10.65
C ASP A 453 -3.19 4.73 10.95
N GLU A 454 -2.30 5.05 10.02
CA GLU A 454 -0.88 4.69 10.02
C GLU A 454 -0.60 3.22 10.31
N ILE A 455 -1.19 2.32 9.52
CA ILE A 455 -1.02 0.86 9.69
C ILE A 455 0.44 0.40 9.53
N HIS A 456 1.32 1.21 8.93
CA HIS A 456 2.76 0.95 8.91
C HIS A 456 3.41 0.90 10.31
N LEU A 457 2.70 1.32 11.37
CA LEU A 457 3.06 1.04 12.76
C LEU A 457 3.26 -0.46 13.05
N LEU A 458 2.81 -1.36 12.18
CA LEU A 458 3.13 -2.78 12.24
C LEU A 458 4.64 -3.07 12.34
N LEU A 459 5.51 -2.18 11.84
CA LEU A 459 6.96 -2.30 11.91
C LEU A 459 7.53 -2.05 13.32
N GLU A 460 6.83 -1.29 14.16
CA GLU A 460 7.26 -0.96 15.52
C GLU A 460 6.91 -2.05 16.54
N ASP A 461 7.46 -1.94 17.75
CA ASP A 461 7.17 -2.87 18.85
C ASP A 461 5.69 -2.82 19.30
N ARG A 462 4.96 -1.76 18.93
CA ARG A 462 3.51 -1.61 19.14
C ARG A 462 2.69 -2.33 18.06
N GLY A 463 3.31 -2.74 16.94
CA GLY A 463 2.68 -3.46 15.84
C GLY A 463 1.99 -4.76 16.27
N ALA A 464 2.55 -5.46 17.26
CA ALA A 464 1.93 -6.68 17.79
C ALA A 464 0.53 -6.47 18.38
N VAL A 465 0.24 -5.27 18.91
CA VAL A 465 -1.09 -4.92 19.44
C VAL A 465 -2.08 -4.76 18.29
N LEU A 466 -1.71 -4.01 17.24
CA LEU A 466 -2.50 -3.87 16.02
C LEU A 466 -2.79 -5.23 15.38
N GLU A 467 -1.78 -6.09 15.34
CA GLU A 467 -1.88 -7.45 14.82
C GLU A 467 -2.89 -8.30 15.59
N SER A 468 -2.81 -8.29 16.94
CA SER A 468 -3.76 -8.99 17.79
C SER A 468 -5.20 -8.49 17.58
N LEU A 469 -5.36 -7.19 17.38
CA LEU A 469 -6.66 -6.56 17.22
C LEU A 469 -7.34 -6.94 15.90
N VAL A 470 -6.61 -6.86 14.78
CA VAL A 470 -7.14 -7.25 13.47
C VAL A 470 -7.44 -8.75 13.46
N ALA A 471 -6.57 -9.57 14.03
CA ALA A 471 -6.80 -11.01 14.15
C ALA A 471 -8.08 -11.31 14.93
N ARG A 472 -8.31 -10.63 16.06
CA ARG A 472 -9.54 -10.74 16.85
C ARG A 472 -10.77 -10.28 16.08
N THR A 473 -10.68 -9.14 15.39
CA THR A 473 -11.79 -8.59 14.60
C THR A 473 -12.18 -9.55 13.46
N ARG A 474 -11.21 -10.08 12.73
CA ARG A 474 -11.46 -11.05 11.64
C ARG A 474 -12.10 -12.33 12.16
N ARG A 475 -11.58 -12.87 13.26
CA ARG A 475 -12.17 -14.04 13.91
C ARG A 475 -13.60 -13.77 14.38
N GLN A 476 -13.89 -12.57 14.88
CA GLN A 476 -15.23 -12.15 15.27
C GLN A 476 -16.18 -12.05 14.07
N ILE A 477 -15.72 -11.55 12.92
CA ILE A 477 -16.52 -11.51 11.69
C ILE A 477 -16.93 -12.93 11.29
N GLU A 478 -16.00 -13.88 11.35
CA GLU A 478 -16.25 -15.28 11.01
C GLU A 478 -17.20 -15.98 12.01
N SER A 479 -17.06 -15.73 13.31
CA SER A 479 -17.92 -16.36 14.32
C SER A 479 -19.32 -15.74 14.40
N SER A 480 -19.43 -14.41 14.26
CA SER A 480 -20.70 -13.69 14.40
C SER A 480 -21.49 -13.54 13.11
N GLN A 481 -20.87 -13.82 11.95
CA GLN A 481 -21.43 -13.61 10.61
C GLN A 481 -21.90 -12.17 10.35
N LYS A 482 -21.42 -11.21 11.16
CA LYS A 482 -21.65 -9.77 10.96
C LYS A 482 -20.43 -9.16 10.33
N MET A 483 -20.61 -8.57 9.15
CA MET A 483 -19.52 -7.93 8.43
C MET A 483 -19.08 -6.64 9.13
N ILE A 484 -17.79 -6.53 9.41
CA ILE A 484 -17.13 -5.31 9.86
C ILE A 484 -16.18 -4.90 8.73
N ARG A 485 -16.38 -3.69 8.20
CA ARG A 485 -15.50 -3.14 7.18
C ARG A 485 -14.19 -2.68 7.84
N ILE A 486 -13.05 -3.15 7.33
CA ILE A 486 -11.72 -2.76 7.80
C ILE A 486 -11.08 -1.83 6.77
N VAL A 487 -10.60 -0.67 7.21
CA VAL A 487 -9.94 0.34 6.37
C VAL A 487 -8.56 0.63 6.96
N GLY A 488 -7.50 0.23 6.27
CA GLY A 488 -6.13 0.60 6.58
C GLY A 488 -5.69 1.84 5.81
N LEU A 489 -5.22 2.85 6.52
CA LEU A 489 -4.57 4.02 5.93
C LEU A 489 -3.08 3.97 6.26
N SER A 490 -2.24 4.29 5.29
CA SER A 490 -0.81 4.25 5.52
C SER A 490 -0.03 5.20 4.62
N ALA A 491 1.16 5.58 5.07
CA ALA A 491 2.24 6.03 4.21
C ALA A 491 2.60 4.98 3.13
N THR A 492 3.38 5.37 2.14
CA THR A 492 3.88 4.45 1.11
C THR A 492 4.75 3.38 1.74
N LEU A 493 4.34 2.11 1.59
CA LEU A 493 4.98 0.98 2.25
C LEU A 493 5.34 -0.16 1.29
N PRO A 494 6.49 -0.81 1.54
CA PRO A 494 6.92 -2.03 0.88
C PRO A 494 6.07 -3.19 1.44
N ASN A 495 5.72 -4.16 0.59
CA ASN A 495 4.84 -5.30 0.94
C ASN A 495 3.37 -4.94 1.22
N TYR A 496 2.84 -3.89 0.58
CA TYR A 496 1.42 -3.51 0.71
C TYR A 496 0.43 -4.65 0.38
N ILE A 497 0.81 -5.58 -0.50
CA ILE A 497 0.01 -6.77 -0.83
C ILE A 497 -0.17 -7.69 0.39
N ASP A 498 0.87 -7.85 1.20
CA ASP A 498 0.81 -8.71 2.38
C ASP A 498 -0.03 -8.06 3.48
N VAL A 499 0.10 -6.74 3.66
CA VAL A 499 -0.77 -5.97 4.55
C VAL A 499 -2.23 -6.06 4.09
N ALA A 500 -2.49 -5.96 2.79
CA ALA A 500 -3.83 -6.10 2.21
C ALA A 500 -4.45 -7.49 2.52
N ARG A 501 -3.66 -8.56 2.36
CA ARG A 501 -4.08 -9.92 2.70
C ARG A 501 -4.37 -10.08 4.20
N PHE A 502 -3.58 -9.44 5.05
CA PHE A 502 -3.79 -9.44 6.50
C PHE A 502 -5.07 -8.70 6.90
N LEU A 503 -5.39 -7.57 6.28
CA LEU A 503 -6.65 -6.86 6.50
C LEU A 503 -7.86 -7.57 5.89
N GLY A 504 -7.65 -8.60 5.08
CA GLY A 504 -8.73 -9.30 4.38
C GLY A 504 -9.31 -8.47 3.25
N VAL A 505 -8.48 -7.70 2.54
CA VAL A 505 -8.84 -7.10 1.25
C VAL A 505 -8.96 -8.21 0.21
N ASP A 506 -10.00 -8.16 -0.62
CA ASP A 506 -10.21 -9.17 -1.65
C ASP A 506 -9.25 -8.97 -2.82
N LEU A 507 -8.15 -9.73 -2.79
CA LEU A 507 -7.15 -9.73 -3.85
C LEU A 507 -7.55 -10.59 -5.06
N LYS A 508 -8.52 -11.51 -4.91
CA LYS A 508 -8.90 -12.46 -5.96
C LYS A 508 -9.84 -11.83 -6.98
N ASN A 509 -10.75 -10.97 -6.52
CA ASN A 509 -11.70 -10.26 -7.39
C ASN A 509 -11.14 -8.91 -7.87
N GLY A 510 -9.95 -8.93 -8.49
CA GLY A 510 -9.35 -7.75 -9.13
C GLY A 510 -8.73 -6.71 -8.18
N ALA A 511 -8.59 -7.03 -6.89
CA ALA A 511 -7.96 -6.16 -5.88
C ALA A 511 -8.53 -4.74 -5.84
N GLU A 512 -9.85 -4.59 -6.01
CA GLU A 512 -10.51 -3.28 -6.10
C GLU A 512 -10.34 -2.42 -4.83
N GLY A 513 -10.15 -3.05 -3.68
CA GLY A 513 -9.92 -2.38 -2.40
C GLY A 513 -8.46 -2.01 -2.08
N LEU A 514 -7.50 -2.35 -2.95
CA LEU A 514 -6.08 -2.10 -2.74
C LEU A 514 -5.61 -0.88 -3.53
N PHE A 515 -5.27 0.20 -2.84
CA PHE A 515 -4.75 1.42 -3.47
C PHE A 515 -3.31 1.68 -3.05
N TYR A 516 -2.43 1.86 -4.03
CA TYR A 516 -1.05 2.26 -3.81
C TYR A 516 -0.72 3.48 -4.66
N PHE A 517 -0.27 4.56 -4.02
CA PHE A 517 0.14 5.80 -4.65
C PHE A 517 1.59 6.08 -4.28
N ASP A 518 2.47 6.21 -5.26
CA ASP A 518 3.87 6.52 -5.02
C ASP A 518 4.11 7.99 -4.59
N GLY A 519 5.38 8.35 -4.38
CA GLY A 519 5.80 9.71 -4.02
C GLY A 519 5.38 10.78 -5.05
N GLY A 520 5.09 10.39 -6.30
CA GLY A 520 4.61 11.30 -7.35
C GLY A 520 3.21 11.87 -7.09
N PHE A 521 2.45 11.30 -6.15
CA PHE A 521 1.15 11.80 -5.71
C PHE A 521 1.22 12.73 -4.49
N ARG A 522 2.42 13.01 -3.96
CA ARG A 522 2.61 14.00 -2.88
C ARG A 522 2.21 15.39 -3.39
N THR A 523 1.36 16.09 -2.63
CA THR A 523 0.81 17.40 -3.04
C THR A 523 1.89 18.46 -3.22
N VAL A 524 2.84 18.50 -2.27
CA VAL A 524 4.07 19.29 -2.36
C VAL A 524 5.23 18.30 -2.48
N PRO A 525 5.83 18.16 -3.67
CA PRO A 525 6.99 17.31 -3.87
C PRO A 525 8.16 17.69 -2.97
N LEU A 526 8.85 16.69 -2.44
CA LEU A 526 9.94 16.86 -1.46
C LEU A 526 11.30 16.58 -2.11
N GLU A 527 12.21 17.54 -2.01
CA GLU A 527 13.65 17.34 -2.24
C GLU A 527 14.30 16.87 -0.94
N GLN A 528 15.20 15.88 -1.01
CA GLN A 528 15.82 15.28 0.18
C GLN A 528 17.33 15.42 0.14
N HIS A 529 17.90 15.95 1.22
CA HIS A 529 19.34 16.14 1.39
C HIS A 529 19.83 15.31 2.57
N PHE A 530 20.76 14.40 2.31
CA PHE A 530 21.40 13.57 3.31
C PHE A 530 22.83 14.07 3.51
N ILE A 531 23.13 14.54 4.72
CA ILE A 531 24.40 15.18 5.05
C ILE A 531 25.13 14.32 6.09
N GLY A 532 26.26 13.73 5.69
CA GLY A 532 27.17 12.98 6.54
C GLY A 532 28.29 13.88 7.06
N VAL A 533 28.21 14.31 8.31
CA VAL A 533 29.23 15.16 8.95
C VAL A 533 30.50 14.34 9.20
N LYS A 534 31.65 14.87 8.76
CA LYS A 534 32.97 14.26 8.98
C LYS A 534 33.46 14.57 10.40
N GLY A 535 33.91 13.54 11.11
CA GLY A 535 34.43 13.64 12.46
C GLY A 535 34.15 12.37 13.28
N LYS A 536 34.84 12.22 14.41
CA LYS A 536 34.54 11.13 15.35
C LYS A 536 33.17 11.37 16.01
N PRO A 537 32.26 10.37 16.08
CA PRO A 537 30.97 10.51 16.75
C PRO A 537 31.13 11.05 18.18
N GLY A 538 30.30 12.04 18.55
CA GLY A 538 30.31 12.67 19.88
C GLY A 538 31.50 13.59 20.17
N SER A 539 32.42 13.81 19.21
CA SER A 539 33.52 14.76 19.39
C SER A 539 33.06 16.22 19.32
N ILE A 540 33.78 17.11 20.02
CA ILE A 540 33.53 18.56 19.99
C ILE A 540 33.59 19.10 18.55
N ILE A 541 34.53 18.60 17.75
CA ILE A 541 34.71 18.98 16.34
C ILE A 541 33.48 18.57 15.51
N SER A 542 33.00 17.33 15.66
CA SER A 542 31.80 16.86 14.96
C SER A 542 30.57 17.70 15.32
N ASN A 543 30.39 18.02 16.60
CA ASN A 543 29.26 18.85 17.05
C ASN A 543 29.34 20.28 16.51
N ASN A 544 30.54 20.86 16.45
CA ASN A 544 30.75 22.19 15.86
C ASN A 544 30.47 22.17 14.35
N ASN A 545 30.98 21.18 13.62
CA ASN A 545 30.69 21.01 12.19
C ASN A 545 29.17 20.88 11.95
N LEU A 546 28.48 20.08 12.76
CA LEU A 546 27.04 19.88 12.67
C LEU A 546 26.28 21.20 12.90
N ASN A 547 26.69 22.02 13.88
CA ASN A 547 26.11 23.34 14.11
C ASN A 547 26.35 24.30 12.93
N ILE A 548 27.58 24.33 12.40
CA ILE A 548 27.95 25.20 11.26
C ILE A 548 27.15 24.82 10.01
N ILE A 549 27.02 23.53 9.71
CA ILE A 549 26.29 23.06 8.53
C ILE A 549 24.79 23.34 8.70
N CYS A 550 24.24 23.08 9.90
CA CYS A 550 22.85 23.42 10.21
C CYS A 550 22.60 24.92 10.00
N TRP A 551 23.48 25.78 10.50
CA TRP A 551 23.41 27.23 10.29
C TRP A 551 23.43 27.61 8.80
N LYS A 552 24.39 27.09 8.01
CA LYS A 552 24.49 27.37 6.57
C LYS A 552 23.18 27.06 5.84
N LYS A 553 22.62 25.87 6.05
CA LYS A 553 21.35 25.46 5.40
C LYS A 553 20.17 26.31 5.86
N VAL A 554 20.08 26.64 7.16
CA VAL A 554 19.02 27.53 7.68
C VAL A 554 19.14 28.93 7.06
N LEU A 555 20.35 29.47 6.97
CA LEU A 555 20.60 30.80 6.42
C LEU A 555 20.14 30.90 4.96
N ASP A 556 20.45 29.90 4.14
CA ASP A 556 20.04 29.86 2.73
C ASP A 556 18.50 29.87 2.60
N LEU A 557 17.80 29.08 3.42
CA LEU A 557 16.33 29.03 3.43
C LEU A 557 15.69 30.33 3.94
N VAL A 558 16.26 30.93 4.99
CA VAL A 558 15.72 32.15 5.60
C VAL A 558 15.97 33.37 4.69
N ARG A 559 17.06 33.40 3.91
CA ARG A 559 17.30 34.42 2.86
C ARG A 559 16.19 34.44 1.82
N GLU A 560 15.66 33.28 1.47
CA GLU A 560 14.50 33.12 0.59
C GLU A 560 13.16 33.41 1.29
N LYS A 561 13.19 33.83 2.56
CA LYS A 561 12.04 34.15 3.42
C LYS A 561 11.18 32.93 3.78
N HIS A 562 11.73 31.73 3.67
CA HIS A 562 11.05 30.49 4.06
C HIS A 562 11.10 30.24 5.58
N GLN A 563 10.10 29.55 6.10
CA GLN A 563 10.07 29.09 7.49
C GLN A 563 10.69 27.70 7.60
N VAL A 564 11.46 27.47 8.67
CA VAL A 564 12.23 26.24 8.87
C VAL A 564 11.90 25.61 10.22
N MET A 565 11.69 24.29 10.23
CA MET A 565 11.65 23.50 11.47
C MET A 565 12.94 22.70 11.64
N ILE A 566 13.52 22.76 12.83
CA ILE A 566 14.73 22.01 13.19
C ILE A 566 14.35 21.00 14.26
N PHE A 567 14.46 19.72 13.94
CA PHE A 567 14.19 18.60 14.83
C PHE A 567 15.47 18.18 15.55
N VAL A 568 15.40 18.13 16.87
CA VAL A 568 16.47 17.69 17.78
C VAL A 568 15.93 16.64 18.75
N HIS A 569 16.83 15.93 19.44
CA HIS A 569 16.44 14.77 20.26
C HIS A 569 16.14 15.09 21.73
N SER A 570 16.58 16.24 22.25
CA SER A 570 16.37 16.60 23.66
C SER A 570 15.72 17.97 23.86
N HIS A 571 14.99 18.11 24.97
CA HIS A 571 14.40 19.38 25.39
C HIS A 571 15.45 20.46 25.65
N LYS A 572 16.67 20.08 26.05
CA LYS A 572 17.75 21.05 26.26
C LYS A 572 18.36 21.49 24.94
N ASP A 573 18.44 20.57 23.97
CA ASP A 573 19.01 20.86 22.66
C ASP A 573 18.12 21.76 21.81
N THR A 574 16.80 21.80 22.05
CA THR A 574 15.92 22.78 21.38
C THR A 574 16.35 24.21 21.71
N VAL A 575 16.59 24.47 23.00
CA VAL A 575 17.02 25.79 23.49
C VAL A 575 18.46 26.07 23.07
N LYS A 576 19.36 25.11 23.25
CA LYS A 576 20.78 25.25 22.90
C LYS A 576 20.96 25.53 21.41
N THR A 577 20.26 24.80 20.54
CA THR A 577 20.33 25.00 19.09
C THR A 577 19.79 26.36 18.70
N ALA A 578 18.66 26.80 19.25
CA ALA A 578 18.11 28.13 18.97
C ALA A 578 19.09 29.24 19.38
N LYS A 579 19.73 29.13 20.55
CA LYS A 579 20.74 30.10 21.02
C LYS A 579 21.98 30.14 20.13
N VAL A 580 22.51 28.97 19.73
CA VAL A 580 23.65 28.89 18.81
C VAL A 580 23.33 29.51 17.45
N LEU A 581 22.10 29.33 16.93
CA LEU A 581 21.68 29.98 15.67
C LEU A 581 21.61 31.50 15.82
N HIS A 582 21.19 32.00 16.98
CA HIS A 582 21.20 33.44 17.26
C HIS A 582 22.63 33.99 17.35
N GLU A 583 23.54 33.30 18.03
CA GLU A 583 24.97 33.66 18.12
C GLU A 583 25.59 33.76 16.73
N PHE A 584 25.37 32.76 15.86
CA PHE A 584 25.82 32.83 14.47
C PHE A 584 25.16 33.97 13.70
N ALA A 585 23.85 34.20 13.87
CA ALA A 585 23.19 35.32 13.21
C ALA A 585 23.81 36.67 13.60
N TYR A 586 24.24 36.83 14.84
CA TYR A 586 24.94 38.02 15.32
C TYR A 586 26.37 38.12 14.76
N GLU A 587 27.14 37.03 14.80
CA GLU A 587 28.52 36.99 14.28
C GLU A 587 28.60 37.28 12.78
N TYR A 588 27.67 36.74 11.98
CA TYR A 588 27.59 36.95 10.54
C TYR A 588 26.80 38.20 10.13
N GLY A 589 26.31 39.01 11.09
CA GLY A 589 25.57 40.25 10.82
C GLY A 589 24.26 40.02 10.05
N CYS A 590 23.61 38.88 10.23
CA CYS A 590 22.41 38.44 9.50
C CYS A 590 21.14 38.46 10.36
N SER A 591 21.14 39.11 11.52
CA SER A 591 20.00 39.15 12.45
C SER A 591 18.73 39.73 11.83
N ASP A 592 18.85 40.69 10.90
CA ASP A 592 17.71 41.33 10.22
C ASP A 592 16.85 40.35 9.41
N LEU A 593 17.44 39.25 8.93
CA LEU A 593 16.72 38.23 8.17
C LEU A 593 15.70 37.47 9.02
N PHE A 594 15.94 37.39 10.33
CA PHE A 594 15.07 36.71 11.29
C PHE A 594 14.06 37.68 11.91
N ASP A 595 14.25 38.99 11.75
CA ASP A 595 13.37 39.99 12.34
C ASP A 595 11.98 39.99 11.66
N VAL A 596 10.97 39.90 12.50
CA VAL A 596 9.54 39.92 12.14
C VAL A 596 8.82 41.13 12.74
N SER A 597 9.56 42.10 13.29
CA SER A 597 9.02 43.32 13.90
C SER A 597 8.16 44.15 12.95
N THR A 598 8.46 44.08 11.66
CA THR A 598 7.74 44.76 10.58
C THR A 598 6.38 44.14 10.26
N LEU A 599 6.08 42.94 10.76
CA LEU A 599 4.82 42.24 10.52
C LEU A 599 3.68 42.86 11.35
N GLY A 600 2.55 43.14 10.69
CA GLY A 600 1.36 43.67 11.35
C GLY A 600 0.90 42.78 12.51
N GLY A 601 0.70 43.37 13.69
CA GLY A 601 0.26 42.63 14.88
C GLY A 601 1.40 42.07 15.76
N TYR A 602 2.67 42.26 15.39
CA TYR A 602 3.82 41.83 16.19
C TYR A 602 3.75 42.33 17.65
N ASN A 603 3.45 43.62 17.86
CA ASN A 603 3.33 44.20 19.21
C ASN A 603 2.23 43.59 20.08
N LEU A 604 1.17 43.05 19.46
CA LEU A 604 0.11 42.34 20.18
C LEU A 604 0.60 40.94 20.57
N ARG A 605 1.22 40.23 19.64
CA ARG A 605 1.79 38.90 19.87
C ARG A 605 2.93 38.92 20.88
N LYS A 606 3.80 39.92 20.82
CA LYS A 606 4.85 40.17 21.82
C LYS A 606 4.25 40.33 23.21
N ARG A 607 3.16 41.09 23.36
CA ARG A 607 2.44 41.21 24.65
C ARG A 607 1.88 39.88 25.13
N ASP A 608 1.39 39.01 24.25
CA ASP A 608 0.93 37.67 24.63
C ASP A 608 2.08 36.76 25.08
N VAL A 609 3.21 36.76 24.37
CA VAL A 609 4.41 35.99 24.74
C VAL A 609 4.97 36.44 26.09
N MET A 610 4.96 37.75 26.36
CA MET A 610 5.43 38.29 27.63
C MET A 610 4.60 37.84 28.85
N LYS A 611 3.36 37.37 28.65
CA LYS A 611 2.53 36.76 29.72
C LYS A 611 2.94 35.33 30.08
N SER A 612 3.68 34.64 29.20
CA SER A 612 4.15 33.28 29.47
C SER A 612 5.06 33.24 30.71
N ARG A 613 5.18 32.07 31.35
CA ARG A 613 6.14 31.84 32.45
C ARG A 613 7.51 31.38 31.93
N ASN A 614 7.58 30.91 30.68
CA ASN A 614 8.82 30.42 30.09
C ASN A 614 9.72 31.60 29.68
N LYS A 615 10.89 31.73 30.33
CA LYS A 615 11.87 32.79 30.04
C LYS A 615 12.52 32.60 28.67
N GLU A 616 12.83 31.36 28.31
CA GLU A 616 13.50 31.03 27.04
C GLU A 616 12.61 31.36 25.85
N LEU A 617 11.31 31.09 25.96
CA LEU A 617 10.34 31.46 24.93
C LEU A 617 10.27 32.98 24.70
N LYS A 618 10.36 33.79 25.77
CA LYS A 618 10.34 35.25 25.67
C LYS A 618 11.58 35.78 24.98
N GLU A 619 12.74 35.28 25.38
CA GLU A 619 14.05 35.65 24.84
C GLU A 619 14.11 35.30 23.34
N LEU A 620 13.82 34.05 22.98
CA LEU A 620 13.94 33.56 21.60
C LEU A 620 12.94 34.22 20.63
N PHE A 621 11.74 34.56 21.10
CA PHE A 621 10.72 35.22 20.28
C PHE A 621 11.18 36.59 19.78
N GLU A 622 12.00 37.32 20.55
CA GLU A 622 12.56 38.60 20.10
C GLU A 622 13.55 38.43 18.94
N TYR A 623 14.15 37.25 18.81
CA TYR A 623 15.07 36.89 17.72
C TYR A 623 14.36 36.23 16.53
N GLY A 624 13.01 36.15 16.54
CA GLY A 624 12.25 35.43 15.52
C GLY A 624 12.42 33.90 15.57
N LEU A 625 12.93 33.38 16.70
CA LEU A 625 13.18 31.97 16.95
C LEU A 625 12.13 31.40 17.93
N GLY A 626 11.82 30.12 17.79
CA GLY A 626 10.87 29.42 18.67
C GLY A 626 11.39 28.07 19.16
N ILE A 627 10.84 27.60 20.27
CA ILE A 627 11.08 26.25 20.80
C ILE A 627 9.77 25.50 21.00
N HIS A 628 9.76 24.20 20.73
CA HIS A 628 8.61 23.34 21.03
C HIS A 628 9.04 21.95 21.50
N HIS A 629 8.67 21.58 22.72
CA HIS A 629 8.91 20.24 23.24
C HIS A 629 7.90 19.86 24.33
N ALA A 630 7.78 18.57 24.63
CA ALA A 630 6.78 18.04 25.57
C ALA A 630 6.92 18.61 27.01
N GLY A 631 8.13 19.03 27.40
CA GLY A 631 8.40 19.68 28.68
C GLY A 631 7.79 21.09 28.85
N MET A 632 7.31 21.72 27.78
CA MET A 632 6.63 23.02 27.85
C MET A 632 5.17 22.87 28.28
N LEU A 633 4.66 23.89 28.99
CA LEU A 633 3.24 23.98 29.33
C LEU A 633 2.39 23.92 28.05
N ARG A 634 1.24 23.24 28.10
CA ARG A 634 0.33 23.11 26.95
C ARG A 634 -0.07 24.47 26.38
N SER A 635 -0.27 25.47 27.24
CA SER A 635 -0.55 26.85 26.83
C SER A 635 0.58 27.47 26.00
N ASP A 636 1.83 27.22 26.38
CA ASP A 636 3.01 27.77 25.68
C ASP A 636 3.26 27.03 24.36
N ARG A 637 3.00 25.71 24.31
CA ARG A 637 3.04 24.92 23.07
C ARG A 637 2.04 25.43 22.05
N SER A 638 0.76 25.53 22.44
CA SER A 638 -0.29 26.06 21.56
C SER A 638 -0.06 27.51 21.15
N MET A 639 0.58 28.32 22.02
CA MET A 639 0.99 29.67 21.67
C MET A 639 2.08 29.65 20.59
N THR A 640 3.12 28.83 20.75
CA THR A 640 4.23 28.72 19.79
C THR A 640 3.75 28.19 18.45
N GLU A 641 2.91 27.15 18.44
CA GLU A 641 2.28 26.60 17.22
C GLU A 641 1.53 27.69 16.45
N ARG A 642 0.71 28.47 17.16
CA ARG A 642 -0.03 29.60 16.58
C ARG A 642 0.92 30.65 15.99
N LEU A 643 1.93 31.08 16.76
CA LEU A 643 2.89 32.10 16.32
C LEU A 643 3.68 31.66 15.09
N PHE A 644 4.07 30.38 15.02
CA PHE A 644 4.74 29.82 13.85
C PHE A 644 3.79 29.78 12.64
N SER A 645 2.56 29.30 12.81
CA SER A 645 1.56 29.26 11.73
C SER A 645 1.20 30.63 11.16
N GLU A 646 1.32 31.69 11.97
CA GLU A 646 1.06 33.08 11.58
C GLU A 646 2.31 33.78 10.99
N GLY A 647 3.47 33.13 10.96
CA GLY A 647 4.70 33.70 10.41
C GLY A 647 5.53 34.57 11.36
N PHE A 648 5.14 34.67 12.64
CA PHE A 648 5.89 35.43 13.65
C PHE A 648 7.12 34.69 14.19
N ILE A 649 7.35 33.45 13.77
CA ILE A 649 8.55 32.67 14.07
C ILE A 649 9.09 32.15 12.74
N ARG A 650 10.34 32.49 12.42
CA ARG A 650 11.02 32.06 11.19
C ARG A 650 11.58 30.66 11.34
N VAL A 651 12.20 30.37 12.48
CA VAL A 651 12.82 29.07 12.76
C VAL A 651 12.29 28.50 14.07
N LEU A 652 11.77 27.28 14.00
CA LEU A 652 11.23 26.56 15.15
C LEU A 652 12.11 25.34 15.47
N CYS A 653 12.77 25.36 16.63
CA CYS A 653 13.52 24.21 17.14
C CYS A 653 12.58 23.32 17.97
N CYS A 654 12.42 22.05 17.57
CA CYS A 654 11.44 21.17 18.17
C CYS A 654 11.94 19.73 18.36
N THR A 655 11.27 18.96 19.22
CA THR A 655 11.52 17.53 19.35
C THR A 655 10.65 16.71 18.40
N ALA A 656 11.08 15.48 18.08
CA ALA A 656 10.35 14.55 17.20
C ALA A 656 8.86 14.37 17.57
N THR A 657 8.50 14.55 18.84
CA THR A 657 7.10 14.54 19.30
C THR A 657 6.18 15.49 18.51
N LEU A 658 6.67 16.65 18.06
CA LEU A 658 5.89 17.59 17.25
C LEU A 658 5.41 16.94 15.94
N ALA A 659 6.26 16.14 15.30
CA ALA A 659 5.95 15.47 14.04
C ALA A 659 4.83 14.44 14.16
N TRP A 660 4.44 14.08 15.38
CA TRP A 660 3.31 13.20 15.64
C TRP A 660 2.12 13.92 16.30
N ASP A 661 2.39 14.96 17.08
CA ASP A 661 1.39 15.56 17.97
C ASP A 661 0.50 16.60 17.29
N VAL A 662 1.02 17.35 16.30
CA VAL A 662 0.34 18.53 15.77
C VAL A 662 0.57 18.68 14.28
N ASN A 663 -0.50 18.91 13.51
CA ASN A 663 -0.45 19.25 12.08
C ASN A 663 0.07 20.68 11.79
N LEU A 664 1.32 20.94 12.18
CA LEU A 664 2.06 22.15 11.83
C LEU A 664 3.01 21.84 10.66
N LEU A 665 2.98 22.68 9.62
CA LEU A 665 3.78 22.52 8.40
C LEU A 665 4.79 23.68 8.26
N ALA A 666 5.93 23.41 7.63
CA ALA A 666 6.95 24.39 7.27
C ALA A 666 7.44 24.14 5.83
N TYR A 667 8.08 25.13 5.22
CA TYR A 667 8.70 24.96 3.90
C TYR A 667 9.80 23.90 3.93
N ALA A 668 10.67 24.00 4.93
CA ALA A 668 11.79 23.10 5.10
C ALA A 668 11.86 22.52 6.51
N VAL A 669 12.31 21.27 6.57
CA VAL A 669 12.57 20.57 7.83
C VAL A 669 14.03 20.11 7.86
N ILE A 670 14.64 20.19 9.03
CA ILE A 670 16.03 19.79 9.25
C ILE A 670 16.06 18.85 10.46
N ILE A 671 16.47 17.61 10.25
CA ILE A 671 16.77 16.67 11.34
C ILE A 671 18.22 16.90 11.73
N LYS A 672 18.43 17.52 12.89
CA LYS A 672 19.74 17.86 13.43
C LYS A 672 20.19 16.74 14.35
N GLU A 673 21.17 15.95 13.87
CA GLU A 673 21.62 14.70 14.48
C GLU A 673 20.58 13.58 14.37
N THR A 674 21.00 12.31 14.46
CA THR A 674 20.09 11.16 14.33
C THR A 674 20.23 10.14 15.46
N GLN A 675 20.94 10.48 16.54
CA GLN A 675 21.12 9.61 17.70
C GLN A 675 20.15 9.99 18.82
N VAL A 676 19.35 9.02 19.27
CA VAL A 676 18.37 9.19 20.34
C VAL A 676 18.76 8.31 21.52
N TYR A 677 18.68 8.82 22.74
CA TYR A 677 18.93 8.00 23.93
C TYR A 677 17.69 7.17 24.28
N ASP A 678 17.78 5.85 24.15
CA ASP A 678 16.72 4.92 24.55
C ASP A 678 16.90 4.55 26.03
N SER A 679 16.00 5.07 26.87
CA SER A 679 15.99 4.79 28.31
C SER A 679 15.70 3.32 28.67
N GLN A 680 14.98 2.57 27.81
CA GLN A 680 14.66 1.16 28.06
C GLN A 680 15.85 0.26 27.78
N LYS A 681 16.60 0.56 26.70
CA LYS A 681 17.82 -0.17 26.33
C LYS A 681 19.08 0.35 27.01
N GLY A 682 19.04 1.54 27.60
CA GLY A 682 20.17 2.17 28.28
C GLY A 682 21.31 2.57 27.34
N ARG A 683 21.02 2.82 26.06
CA ARG A 683 22.02 3.17 25.03
C ARG A 683 21.49 4.20 24.05
N PHE A 684 22.40 4.84 23.32
CA PHE A 684 22.02 5.61 22.14
C PHE A 684 21.63 4.65 21.01
N ASP A 685 20.45 4.87 20.45
CA ASP A 685 19.92 4.16 19.30
C ASP A 685 19.73 5.16 18.15
N ASP A 686 19.68 4.64 16.93
CA ASP A 686 19.46 5.45 15.74
C ASP A 686 17.98 5.85 15.65
N LEU A 687 17.71 7.08 15.18
CA LEU A 687 16.35 7.55 14.91
C LEU A 687 15.68 6.61 13.89
N SER A 688 14.44 6.21 14.19
CA SER A 688 13.70 5.26 13.35
C SER A 688 13.37 5.88 11.98
N THR A 689 13.29 5.04 10.94
CA THR A 689 12.88 5.47 9.60
C THR A 689 11.48 6.09 9.60
N LEU A 690 10.59 5.61 10.48
CA LEU A 690 9.23 6.14 10.61
C LEU A 690 9.23 7.56 11.17
N ASP A 691 10.02 7.84 12.21
CA ASP A 691 10.15 9.20 12.75
C ASP A 691 10.72 10.15 11.69
N VAL A 692 11.72 9.71 10.93
CA VAL A 692 12.28 10.50 9.82
C VAL A 692 11.20 10.81 8.78
N MET A 693 10.42 9.81 8.36
CA MET A 693 9.33 10.01 7.40
C MET A 693 8.28 10.98 7.93
N GLN A 694 7.86 10.84 9.19
CA GLN A 694 6.86 11.72 9.81
C GLN A 694 7.36 13.17 9.96
N ILE A 695 8.66 13.36 10.23
CA ILE A 695 9.29 14.68 10.24
C ILE A 695 9.30 15.27 8.83
N PHE A 696 9.72 14.50 7.82
CA PHE A 696 9.75 14.91 6.42
C PHE A 696 8.36 15.26 5.89
N ASP A 697 7.32 14.67 6.44
CA ASP A 697 5.94 14.96 6.10
C ASP A 697 5.42 16.29 6.66
N ARG A 698 6.19 16.96 7.53
CA ARG A 698 5.95 18.35 7.94
C ARG A 698 6.49 19.37 6.94
N ALA A 699 7.28 18.93 5.95
CA ALA A 699 7.81 19.77 4.90
C ALA A 699 6.81 19.93 3.74
N GLY A 700 6.44 21.17 3.44
CA GLY A 700 5.57 21.57 2.35
C GLY A 700 4.19 21.98 2.81
N CYS A 701 3.84 23.26 2.64
CA CYS A 701 2.49 23.77 2.81
C CYS A 701 1.74 23.79 1.46
N PRO A 702 0.72 22.92 1.26
CA PRO A 702 0.05 22.76 -0.03
C PRO A 702 -0.60 24.01 -0.62
N LYS A 703 -0.83 25.05 0.18
CA LYS A 703 -1.47 26.30 -0.26
C LYS A 703 -0.51 27.34 -0.80
N TYR A 704 0.76 27.28 -0.42
CA TYR A 704 1.71 28.37 -0.64
C TYR A 704 2.93 27.95 -1.45
N GLU A 705 3.27 26.66 -1.47
CA GLU A 705 4.58 26.19 -1.90
C GLU A 705 4.48 25.21 -3.09
N THR A 706 5.45 25.30 -3.99
CA THR A 706 5.53 24.46 -5.20
C THR A 706 6.33 23.17 -4.96
N HIS A 707 7.30 23.25 -4.06
CA HIS A 707 8.16 22.17 -3.60
C HIS A 707 8.57 22.45 -2.15
N SER A 708 9.12 21.45 -1.47
CA SER A 708 9.64 21.54 -0.12
C SER A 708 10.97 20.81 0.00
N VAL A 709 11.72 21.09 1.07
CA VAL A 709 13.07 20.53 1.26
C VAL A 709 13.21 19.88 2.63
N GLY A 710 13.73 18.65 2.66
CA GLY A 710 14.04 17.91 3.89
C GLY A 710 15.53 17.65 4.01
N TYR A 711 16.14 18.02 5.13
CA TYR A 711 17.55 17.78 5.43
C TYR A 711 17.69 16.77 6.57
N ILE A 712 18.62 15.82 6.43
CA ILE A 712 19.08 14.93 7.51
C ILE A 712 20.55 15.19 7.73
N LEU A 713 20.91 15.68 8.91
CA LEU A 713 22.30 15.81 9.35
C LEU A 713 22.61 14.64 10.26
N THR A 714 23.48 13.75 9.80
CA THR A 714 23.93 12.57 10.54
C THR A 714 25.46 12.50 10.54
N ILE A 715 26.01 11.60 11.34
CA ILE A 715 27.43 11.24 11.27
C ILE A 715 27.70 10.46 9.98
N ASN A 716 28.87 10.65 9.37
CA ASN A 716 29.20 10.05 8.09
C ASN A 716 28.99 8.52 8.04
N ASP A 717 29.30 7.82 9.14
CA ASP A 717 29.14 6.37 9.27
C ASP A 717 27.70 5.87 9.06
N LYS A 718 26.70 6.73 9.31
CA LYS A 718 25.27 6.42 9.21
C LYS A 718 24.61 6.98 7.96
N LEU A 719 25.35 7.74 7.13
CA LEU A 719 24.82 8.36 5.92
C LEU A 719 24.21 7.31 4.98
N SER A 720 24.97 6.25 4.67
CA SER A 720 24.52 5.17 3.80
C SER A 720 23.30 4.44 4.35
N HIS A 721 23.24 4.24 5.67
CA HIS A 721 22.10 3.63 6.34
C HIS A 721 20.81 4.44 6.13
N TYR A 722 20.84 5.76 6.35
CA TYR A 722 19.65 6.61 6.18
C TYR A 722 19.22 6.78 4.73
N VAL A 723 20.18 6.90 3.80
CA VAL A 723 19.89 6.92 2.35
C VAL A 723 19.20 5.63 1.94
N SER A 724 19.78 4.48 2.31
CA SER A 724 19.22 3.16 2.05
C SER A 724 17.83 3.00 2.69
N ALA A 725 17.68 3.41 3.96
CA ALA A 725 16.44 3.26 4.70
C ALA A 725 15.27 4.08 4.12
N MET A 726 15.55 5.30 3.65
CA MET A 726 14.53 6.19 3.09
C MET A 726 14.14 5.83 1.65
N ILE A 727 15.08 5.33 0.84
CA ILE A 727 14.82 4.99 -0.56
C ILE A 727 14.20 3.61 -0.69
N HIS A 728 14.74 2.63 0.02
CA HIS A 728 14.36 1.24 -0.21
C HIS A 728 13.06 0.87 0.48
N HIS A 729 12.60 1.71 1.41
CA HIS A 729 11.59 1.44 2.41
C HIS A 729 11.78 0.05 3.05
N HIS A 730 12.09 -0.02 4.34
CA HIS A 730 12.28 -1.33 4.98
C HIS A 730 11.00 -2.17 4.90
N PRO A 731 11.06 -3.43 4.42
CA PRO A 731 9.90 -4.31 4.36
C PRO A 731 9.23 -4.39 5.73
N ILE A 732 7.90 -4.25 5.77
CA ILE A 732 7.17 -4.40 7.03
C ILE A 732 7.22 -5.88 7.43
N GLU A 733 7.88 -6.15 8.56
CA GLU A 733 7.94 -7.47 9.18
C GLU A 733 7.15 -7.46 10.49
N SER A 734 6.54 -8.60 10.82
CA SER A 734 5.83 -8.75 12.10
C SER A 734 6.81 -8.91 13.26
N LYS A 735 6.56 -8.16 14.35
CA LYS A 735 7.19 -8.32 15.67
C LYS A 735 6.33 -9.09 16.68
N PHE A 736 5.36 -9.88 16.19
CA PHE A 736 4.38 -10.53 17.06
C PHE A 736 4.97 -11.63 17.95
N ILE A 737 6.07 -12.26 17.52
CA ILE A 737 6.72 -13.36 18.26
C ILE A 737 7.06 -12.93 19.70
N ASP A 738 7.59 -11.71 19.87
CA ASP A 738 8.03 -11.19 21.17
C ASP A 738 6.87 -11.05 22.17
N LYS A 739 5.67 -10.72 21.69
CA LYS A 739 4.46 -10.51 22.50
C LYS A 739 3.42 -11.61 22.34
N MET A 740 3.79 -12.73 21.70
CA MET A 740 2.86 -13.81 21.37
C MET A 740 2.30 -14.47 22.63
N VAL A 741 3.12 -14.64 23.66
CA VAL A 741 2.74 -15.29 24.93
C VAL A 741 1.62 -14.51 25.64
N ASP A 742 1.78 -13.19 25.76
CA ASP A 742 0.81 -12.30 26.40
C ASP A 742 -0.50 -12.21 25.59
N ASN A 743 -0.39 -12.15 24.26
CA ASN A 743 -1.54 -12.10 23.37
C ASN A 743 -2.32 -13.43 23.37
N LEU A 744 -1.63 -14.57 23.43
CA LEU A 744 -2.26 -15.88 23.56
C LEU A 744 -3.01 -16.00 24.89
N ASN A 745 -2.39 -15.58 26.00
CA ASN A 745 -3.03 -15.57 27.31
C ASN A 745 -4.33 -14.76 27.32
N ALA A 746 -4.34 -13.61 26.65
CA ALA A 746 -5.53 -12.79 26.55
C ALA A 746 -6.67 -13.48 25.79
N GLU A 747 -6.37 -14.16 24.68
CA GLU A 747 -7.38 -14.91 23.94
C GLU A 747 -7.88 -16.15 24.71
N ILE A 748 -7.02 -16.80 25.50
CA ILE A 748 -7.43 -17.87 26.42
C ILE A 748 -8.36 -17.31 27.52
N SER A 749 -8.00 -16.18 28.11
CA SER A 749 -8.79 -15.50 29.15
C SER A 749 -10.15 -15.02 28.63
N LEU A 750 -10.21 -14.62 27.36
CA LEU A 750 -11.44 -14.25 26.66
C LEU A 750 -12.34 -15.46 26.34
N GLY A 751 -11.80 -16.69 26.42
CA GLY A 751 -12.49 -17.91 26.00
C GLY A 751 -12.59 -18.07 24.48
N THR A 752 -11.86 -17.26 23.69
CA THR A 752 -11.81 -17.43 22.23
C THR A 752 -10.89 -18.58 21.86
N VAL A 753 -9.84 -18.87 22.64
CA VAL A 753 -8.95 -20.01 22.43
C VAL A 753 -9.06 -20.96 23.62
N THR A 754 -9.66 -22.12 23.39
CA THR A 754 -9.87 -23.16 24.42
C THR A 754 -8.92 -24.35 24.26
N ASN A 755 -8.37 -24.54 23.05
CA ASN A 755 -7.50 -25.66 22.73
C ASN A 755 -6.39 -25.25 21.75
N VAL A 756 -5.42 -26.14 21.54
CA VAL A 756 -4.25 -25.87 20.67
C VAL A 756 -4.67 -25.63 19.22
N ASP A 757 -5.69 -26.33 18.72
CA ASP A 757 -6.14 -26.20 17.32
C ASP A 757 -6.80 -24.84 17.07
N GLU A 758 -7.56 -24.33 18.03
CA GLU A 758 -8.07 -22.96 18.03
C GLU A 758 -6.95 -21.93 18.12
N GLY A 759 -5.89 -22.21 18.88
CA GLY A 759 -4.69 -21.38 18.92
C GLY A 759 -3.98 -21.33 17.56
N VAL A 760 -3.87 -22.45 16.85
CA VAL A 760 -3.32 -22.52 15.49
C VAL A 760 -4.17 -21.75 14.49
N ARG A 761 -5.50 -21.85 14.60
CA ARG A 761 -6.44 -21.10 13.76
C ARG A 761 -6.34 -19.60 14.04
N TRP A 762 -6.28 -19.19 15.31
CA TRP A 762 -6.05 -17.80 15.72
C TRP A 762 -4.78 -17.22 15.10
N LEU A 763 -3.66 -17.95 15.20
CA LEU A 763 -2.39 -17.52 14.60
C LEU A 763 -2.50 -17.36 13.08
N GLY A 764 -3.42 -18.04 12.41
CA GLY A 764 -3.69 -17.89 10.98
C GLY A 764 -4.28 -16.54 10.56
N TYR A 765 -4.89 -15.77 11.46
CA TYR A 765 -5.41 -14.42 11.15
C TYR A 765 -4.36 -13.31 11.35
N THR A 766 -3.18 -13.66 11.85
CA THR A 766 -2.13 -12.71 12.23
C THR A 766 -1.29 -12.29 11.02
N TYR A 767 -0.62 -11.14 11.12
CA TYR A 767 0.30 -10.67 10.09
C TYR A 767 1.57 -11.53 10.03
N LEU A 768 2.02 -12.03 11.18
CA LEU A 768 3.10 -12.99 11.35
C LEU A 768 2.90 -14.19 10.45
N PHE A 769 1.70 -14.77 10.40
CA PHE A 769 1.43 -15.90 9.51
C PHE A 769 1.60 -15.56 8.03
N VAL A 770 1.10 -14.40 7.60
CA VAL A 770 1.27 -13.93 6.21
C VAL A 770 2.75 -13.76 5.87
N ARG A 771 3.53 -13.20 6.80
CA ARG A 771 4.97 -12.97 6.62
C ARG A 771 5.80 -14.25 6.69
N MET A 772 5.50 -15.17 7.59
CA MET A 772 6.13 -16.50 7.64
C MET A 772 5.93 -17.27 6.32
N LYS A 773 4.75 -17.15 5.69
CA LYS A 773 4.49 -17.75 4.38
C LYS A 773 5.24 -17.07 3.24
N LYS A 774 5.61 -15.79 3.35
CA LYS A 774 6.31 -15.07 2.27
C LYS A 774 7.82 -15.16 2.43
N ASN A 775 8.32 -14.84 3.63
CA ASN A 775 9.74 -14.78 3.96
C ASN A 775 10.07 -15.71 5.14
N PRO A 776 10.10 -17.04 4.95
CA PRO A 776 10.27 -18.02 6.02
C PRO A 776 11.63 -17.91 6.74
N LEU A 777 12.70 -17.53 6.03
CA LEU A 777 14.06 -17.44 6.57
C LEU A 777 14.19 -16.43 7.72
N VAL A 778 13.53 -15.27 7.61
CA VAL A 778 13.55 -14.24 8.66
C VAL A 778 12.95 -14.76 9.96
N TYR A 779 12.04 -15.73 9.88
CA TYR A 779 11.38 -16.35 11.02
C TYR A 779 12.02 -17.68 11.44
N GLY A 780 13.22 -17.99 10.91
CA GLY A 780 13.95 -19.21 11.24
C GLY A 780 13.32 -20.49 10.69
N ILE A 781 12.58 -20.40 9.58
CA ILE A 781 11.97 -21.53 8.88
C ILE A 781 12.77 -21.80 7.61
N ASN A 782 13.19 -23.05 7.42
CA ASN A 782 13.93 -23.45 6.22
C ASN A 782 12.99 -23.59 5.01
N TYR A 783 13.52 -23.39 3.79
CA TYR A 783 12.71 -23.53 2.58
C TYR A 783 12.14 -24.95 2.40
N SER A 784 12.91 -25.99 2.75
CA SER A 784 12.44 -27.38 2.70
C SER A 784 11.23 -27.62 3.60
N GLU A 785 11.21 -27.03 4.80
CA GLU A 785 10.07 -27.14 5.72
C GLU A 785 8.81 -26.47 5.17
N ARG A 786 8.96 -25.42 4.35
CA ARG A 786 7.84 -24.74 3.69
C ARG A 786 7.28 -25.55 2.52
N GLU A 787 8.11 -26.28 1.79
CA GLU A 787 7.65 -27.18 0.72
C GLU A 787 6.83 -28.34 1.29
N ASP A 788 7.27 -28.90 2.42
CA ASP A 788 6.56 -29.96 3.13
C ASP A 788 5.28 -29.49 3.86
N ASP A 789 5.21 -28.21 4.25
CA ASP A 789 4.08 -27.63 5.00
C ASP A 789 3.69 -26.23 4.44
N PRO A 790 2.96 -26.18 3.31
CA PRO A 790 2.62 -24.92 2.64
C PRO A 790 1.70 -24.00 3.48
N GLU A 791 0.93 -24.57 4.40
CA GLU A 791 0.07 -23.81 5.34
C GLU A 791 0.71 -23.61 6.73
N LEU A 792 1.97 -24.00 6.90
CA LEU A 792 2.74 -23.88 8.15
C LEU A 792 1.98 -24.38 9.38
N GLY A 793 1.17 -25.44 9.23
CA GLY A 793 0.36 -26.00 10.32
C GLY A 793 1.20 -26.55 11.46
N LYS A 794 2.28 -27.29 11.15
CA LYS A 794 3.21 -27.87 12.13
C LYS A 794 3.96 -26.75 12.87
N GLN A 795 4.44 -25.76 12.13
CA GLN A 795 5.18 -24.64 12.72
C GLN A 795 4.30 -23.77 13.62
N ARG A 796 3.07 -23.46 13.20
CA ARG A 796 2.10 -22.74 14.05
C ARG A 796 1.77 -23.53 15.31
N ARG A 797 1.57 -24.86 15.20
CA ARG A 797 1.35 -25.73 16.36
C ARG A 797 2.54 -25.68 17.32
N LYS A 798 3.77 -25.75 16.81
CA LYS A 798 5.01 -25.65 17.62
C LYS A 798 5.07 -24.33 18.38
N LEU A 799 4.80 -23.20 17.72
CA LEU A 799 4.78 -21.87 18.36
C LEU A 799 3.73 -21.78 19.47
N ILE A 800 2.50 -22.22 19.20
CA ILE A 800 1.40 -22.21 20.19
C ILE A 800 1.70 -23.12 21.38
N VAL A 801 2.22 -24.33 21.14
CA VAL A 801 2.58 -25.26 22.22
C VAL A 801 3.72 -24.69 23.07
N ASN A 802 4.72 -24.05 22.46
CA ASN A 802 5.80 -23.42 23.21
C ASN A 802 5.29 -22.23 24.06
N ALA A 803 4.42 -21.38 23.50
CA ALA A 803 3.80 -20.29 24.24
C ALA A 803 2.93 -20.82 25.40
N ALA A 804 2.13 -21.86 25.17
CA ALA A 804 1.31 -22.50 26.20
C ALA A 804 2.17 -23.13 27.31
N LYS A 805 3.29 -23.80 26.99
CA LYS A 805 4.24 -24.31 27.98
C LYS A 805 4.81 -23.20 28.86
N THR A 806 5.14 -22.05 28.26
CA THR A 806 5.61 -20.87 29.01
C THR A 806 4.52 -20.34 29.94
N LEU A 807 3.28 -20.20 29.48
CA LEU A 807 2.15 -19.77 30.31
C LEU A 807 1.88 -20.73 31.46
N HIS A 808 1.93 -22.04 31.21
CA HIS A 808 1.75 -23.07 32.23
C HIS A 808 2.87 -23.02 33.28
N LYS A 809 4.13 -22.82 32.86
CA LYS A 809 5.26 -22.65 33.78
C LYS A 809 5.11 -21.42 34.69
N ILE A 810 4.45 -20.36 34.20
CA ILE A 810 4.18 -19.13 34.96
C ILE A 810 2.89 -19.27 35.81
N GLY A 811 2.10 -20.31 35.62
CA GLY A 811 0.83 -20.53 36.34
C GLY A 811 -0.33 -19.66 35.83
N MET A 812 -0.27 -19.21 34.57
CA MET A 812 -1.34 -18.43 33.94
C MET A 812 -2.40 -19.29 33.22
N ILE A 813 -2.09 -20.56 32.94
CA ILE A 813 -3.02 -21.56 32.38
C ILE A 813 -2.87 -22.93 33.02
#